data_AF-A0AAE0TJ73-F1
#
_entry.id   AF-A0AAE0TJ73-F1
#
_cell.length_a   1.000
_cell.length_b   1.000
_cell.length_c   1.000
_cell.angle_alpha   90.00
_cell.angle_beta   90.00
_cell.angle_gamma   90.00
#
_symmetry.space_group_name_H-M   'P 1'
#
loop_
_entity.id
_entity.type
_entity.pdbx_description
1 polymer ?
#
loop_
_entity_poly.entity_id
_entity_poly.type
_entity_poly.pdbx_seq_one_letter_code
_entity_poly.pdbx_strand_id
1 'polypeptide(L)'
;MIEHYAYTFPCCGVVTLWESIVGEPGALQMQVWRRYSVSNWTLVGENQAIASGAATFPFSISYTVPSTERITVRKGDYIGWYSSNDDMVKYTADIWYGTTYPTMIHRIMTSDLFPGDNYGWTNVNVYYDRYYAIRATVNPPSVPTFTNLDSTVTIGPSTAINSVLFTVSVTDSDPDDVGKLEVTLMKSYISLYSFDTTTLKLSTISSLSDREGETHTVVFMVKETNCYQYNTATLTIVITAKTLTFNNLPAVVSLAEGTTSQSLLYTLSVNGSEWYYCYDTSSNLKFQVRPNSVGTSRSQTYGVYVNEWPQFNYATLQSYTVNVRCVDTKSSRSTSSTLTVNINKSSSPVFTNLDNTITVNAHTAFIGDTIFRVSATDADNDMLTYSMTCSPSGCPFQLMYSGHLRLNAWLLLWTTASYKLSITVSDTHNNVVGPKYLTVNIANIDDIPQILNVPFTSNLEVKENTPLGTSLMTVSVYDADSADTLTYTYNCLQGEAFSHFALNPYTGVLKTAYKTINYETISTSTLSLTITVGDHKYYDQKTLTIVIKNENEAPYFLYSEYNVYQQEGLTSNYVFLDVSTLAIDVDASEILAYGLDCGVYTDYFTMASTTGQLSFKGVYDLHTTGTPSDVRCNVTVEDKGGLSAKMRLNIFVALVNDNLPSFQLSSYTFYVAASTAVGTLTFTLTATDRDTNTGDVITYSLDQSMLTDIYFMITNDGSMYVLKPLTPLYVGADLSFTALATDSAGHVGSATVLVKVPVSTTTVTTTTDRTLLFTESYTNMIWLVPTVTAFVSLIFLSAYMFYICFKHSKSCSCKESCCCVRGWNARRLFIPKLYKNRTFPMQKQRKESLHGHPTTFEMIDHEDNIPIVDRESNPSLSYIQPASPIVTTPDREDSKETLSRHRVVIASSRGTRPKRNSVSPQPYDSISQPQYEFPATNHRGTPSPIPEDEREVTTFQIRQPRRSWMVDSP
;
A
#
# COMPACT_ATOMS: atom_id res chain seq x y z
N MET A 1 100.61 16.13 -90.27
CA MET A 1 101.87 15.48 -90.73
C MET A 1 102.75 15.07 -89.55
N ILE A 2 103.18 15.99 -88.68
CA ILE A 2 104.07 15.72 -87.52
C ILE A 2 103.64 14.50 -86.70
N GLU A 3 102.34 14.33 -86.46
CA GLU A 3 101.74 13.22 -85.69
C GLU A 3 102.11 11.80 -86.14
N HIS A 4 102.50 11.60 -87.40
CA HIS A 4 102.90 10.28 -87.92
C HIS A 4 104.40 9.99 -87.79
N TYR A 5 105.22 10.99 -87.43
CA TYR A 5 106.69 10.89 -87.49
C TYR A 5 107.41 11.43 -86.25
N ALA A 6 106.72 12.14 -85.34
CA ALA A 6 107.27 12.56 -84.07
C ALA A 6 107.05 11.50 -82.98
N TYR A 7 108.12 11.15 -82.25
CA TYR A 7 108.06 10.17 -81.18
C TYR A 7 107.23 10.67 -79.99
N THR A 8 106.30 9.83 -79.52
CA THR A 8 105.47 10.10 -78.35
C THR A 8 105.86 9.25 -77.15
N PHE A 9 105.65 9.80 -75.95
CA PHE A 9 105.75 9.06 -74.70
C PHE A 9 104.63 8.00 -74.62
N PRO A 10 104.94 6.71 -74.43
CA PRO A 10 103.94 5.64 -74.46
C PRO A 10 103.15 5.47 -73.15
N CYS A 11 103.60 6.13 -72.07
CA CYS A 11 103.09 6.01 -70.70
C CYS A 11 103.07 7.37 -69.99
N CYS A 12 102.44 7.41 -68.80
CA CYS A 12 102.53 8.52 -67.87
C CYS A 12 103.73 8.31 -66.93
N GLY A 13 104.35 9.38 -66.44
CA GLY A 13 105.48 9.30 -65.52
C GLY A 13 106.32 10.58 -65.47
N VAL A 14 107.56 10.47 -64.98
CA VAL A 14 108.53 11.58 -64.93
C VAL A 14 109.78 11.24 -65.72
N VAL A 15 110.29 12.18 -66.52
CA VAL A 15 111.58 12.01 -67.22
C VAL A 15 112.72 12.08 -66.20
N THR A 16 113.55 11.03 -66.14
CA THR A 16 114.64 10.89 -65.17
C THR A 16 116.04 10.93 -65.78
N LEU A 17 116.16 10.63 -67.08
CA LEU A 17 117.41 10.65 -67.83
C LEU A 17 117.09 10.98 -69.30
N TRP A 18 117.85 11.91 -69.88
CA TRP A 18 117.90 12.11 -71.32
C TRP A 18 119.22 11.57 -71.89
N GLU A 19 119.18 11.08 -73.12
CA GLU A 19 120.33 10.63 -73.90
C GLU A 19 120.23 11.20 -75.32
N SER A 20 121.36 11.59 -75.93
CA SER A 20 121.40 12.07 -77.32
C SER A 20 122.75 11.81 -77.98
N ILE A 21 122.78 11.78 -79.31
CA ILE A 21 124.00 11.73 -80.12
C ILE A 21 124.26 13.11 -80.69
N VAL A 22 125.43 13.67 -80.41
CA VAL A 22 125.82 15.04 -80.76
C VAL A 22 126.99 15.07 -81.74
N GLY A 23 126.85 15.94 -82.75
CA GLY A 23 127.82 16.13 -83.83
C GLY A 23 128.90 17.16 -83.51
N GLU A 24 128.58 18.16 -82.68
CA GLU A 24 129.47 19.25 -82.28
C GLU A 24 129.22 19.64 -80.81
N PRO A 25 130.15 20.33 -80.12
CA PRO A 25 129.94 20.84 -78.77
C PRO A 25 128.94 22.02 -78.74
N GLY A 26 128.11 22.09 -77.69
CA GLY A 26 127.12 23.16 -77.51
C GLY A 26 126.04 22.82 -76.48
N ALA A 27 125.02 23.67 -76.36
CA ALA A 27 123.92 23.49 -75.41
C ALA A 27 122.65 22.98 -76.12
N LEU A 28 122.18 21.80 -75.72
CA LEU A 28 120.97 21.16 -76.24
C LEU A 28 119.83 21.32 -75.25
N GLN A 29 118.72 21.93 -75.67
CA GLN A 29 117.46 21.84 -74.94
C GLN A 29 116.75 20.55 -75.34
N MET A 30 116.58 19.63 -74.41
CA MET A 30 115.73 18.45 -74.56
C MET A 30 114.32 18.78 -74.06
N GLN A 31 113.31 18.69 -74.93
CA GLN A 31 112.00 19.29 -74.73
C GLN A 31 110.86 18.26 -74.74
N VAL A 32 109.84 18.48 -73.90
CA VAL A 32 108.58 17.73 -73.91
C VAL A 32 107.46 18.63 -74.44
N TRP A 33 106.78 18.21 -75.50
CA TRP A 33 105.73 18.98 -76.16
C TRP A 33 104.37 18.28 -76.04
N ARG A 34 103.38 18.93 -75.43
CA ARG A 34 102.01 18.41 -75.29
C ARG A 34 101.11 19.00 -76.36
N ARG A 35 100.34 18.18 -77.07
CA ARG A 35 99.37 18.70 -78.04
C ARG A 35 98.23 19.41 -77.31
N TYR A 36 97.95 20.66 -77.67
CA TYR A 36 96.84 21.45 -77.14
C TYR A 36 95.66 21.51 -78.11
N SER A 37 95.92 21.57 -79.42
CA SER A 37 94.88 21.56 -80.46
C SER A 37 95.34 20.82 -81.71
N VAL A 38 94.52 20.83 -82.77
CA VAL A 38 94.87 20.18 -84.06
C VAL A 38 96.20 20.70 -84.62
N SER A 39 96.51 21.99 -84.45
CA SER A 39 97.69 22.66 -85.01
C SER A 39 98.66 23.28 -83.99
N ASN A 40 98.36 23.22 -82.68
CA ASN A 40 99.13 23.90 -81.65
C ASN A 40 99.59 22.92 -80.54
N TRP A 41 100.83 23.11 -80.09
CA TRP A 41 101.48 22.34 -79.05
C TRP A 41 102.04 23.27 -77.96
N THR A 42 101.97 22.86 -76.69
CA THR A 42 102.53 23.56 -75.54
C THR A 42 103.87 22.94 -75.15
N LEU A 43 104.88 23.74 -74.85
CA LEU A 43 106.12 23.25 -74.22
C LEU A 43 105.82 22.91 -72.75
N VAL A 44 105.86 21.64 -72.37
CA VAL A 44 105.57 21.16 -71.00
C VAL A 44 106.73 21.46 -70.07
N GLY A 45 107.94 21.39 -70.59
CA GLY A 45 109.19 21.52 -69.87
C GLY A 45 110.37 21.26 -70.79
N GLU A 46 111.53 21.75 -70.39
CA GLU A 46 112.80 21.47 -71.06
C GLU A 46 113.94 21.29 -70.05
N ASN A 47 114.95 20.51 -70.43
CA ASN A 47 116.18 20.35 -69.67
C ASN A 47 117.39 20.67 -70.57
N GLN A 48 118.34 21.45 -70.06
CA GLN A 48 119.52 21.86 -70.81
C GLN A 48 120.71 20.91 -70.57
N ALA A 49 121.16 20.23 -71.61
CA ALA A 49 122.37 19.41 -71.60
C ALA A 49 123.51 20.09 -72.37
N ILE A 50 124.65 20.33 -71.70
CA ILE A 50 125.83 20.95 -72.33
C ILE A 50 126.78 19.86 -72.84
N ALA A 51 126.76 19.63 -74.15
CA ALA A 51 127.73 18.79 -74.85
C ALA A 51 129.10 19.47 -74.86
N SER A 52 130.03 18.99 -74.04
CA SER A 52 131.40 19.54 -73.95
C SER A 52 132.45 18.43 -73.96
N GLY A 53 133.29 18.43 -75.00
CA GLY A 53 134.49 17.59 -75.08
C GLY A 53 134.31 16.20 -75.68
N ALA A 54 134.58 16.07 -76.98
CA ALA A 54 135.10 14.84 -77.59
C ALA A 54 136.10 15.22 -78.70
N ALA A 55 137.16 14.43 -78.87
CA ALA A 55 138.12 14.60 -79.97
C ALA A 55 137.73 13.80 -81.23
N THR A 56 136.64 13.02 -81.15
CA THR A 56 136.12 12.14 -82.17
C THR A 56 134.61 12.38 -82.29
N PHE A 57 134.17 12.83 -83.46
CA PHE A 57 132.77 13.19 -83.71
C PHE A 57 132.08 12.17 -84.64
N PRO A 58 130.77 11.88 -84.45
CA PRO A 58 129.93 12.30 -83.34
C PRO A 58 130.17 11.46 -82.07
N PHE A 59 129.60 11.91 -80.95
CA PHE A 59 129.66 11.22 -79.65
C PHE A 59 128.29 11.25 -78.94
N SER A 60 128.10 10.46 -77.88
CA SER A 60 126.87 10.48 -77.08
C SER A 60 127.00 11.31 -75.81
N ILE A 61 125.90 11.96 -75.42
CA ILE A 61 125.72 12.62 -74.12
C ILE A 61 124.57 11.98 -73.35
N SER A 62 124.64 12.06 -72.03
CA SER A 62 123.52 11.72 -71.14
C SER A 62 123.37 12.79 -70.05
N TYR A 63 122.13 13.16 -69.74
CA TYR A 63 121.77 14.15 -68.74
C TYR A 63 120.78 13.53 -67.76
N THR A 64 121.25 13.23 -66.54
CA THR A 64 120.39 12.73 -65.46
C THR A 64 119.62 13.90 -64.87
N VAL A 65 118.29 13.86 -64.89
CA VAL A 65 117.44 14.99 -64.51
C VAL A 65 117.28 15.06 -62.98
N PRO A 66 117.74 16.16 -62.32
CA PRO A 66 117.50 16.39 -60.89
C PRO A 66 116.01 16.33 -60.56
N SER A 67 115.61 15.83 -59.39
CA SER A 67 114.18 15.68 -59.03
C SER A 67 113.37 16.96 -59.19
N THR A 68 113.96 18.11 -58.84
CA THR A 68 113.38 19.45 -58.97
C THR A 68 113.19 19.94 -60.41
N GLU A 69 113.78 19.27 -61.41
CA GLU A 69 113.74 19.62 -62.84
C GLU A 69 113.01 18.56 -63.69
N ARG A 70 112.46 17.52 -63.06
CA ARG A 70 111.81 16.42 -63.78
C ARG A 70 110.53 16.85 -64.45
N ILE A 71 110.44 16.57 -65.74
CA ILE A 71 109.26 16.91 -66.54
C ILE A 71 108.25 15.76 -66.44
N THR A 72 107.05 16.05 -65.95
CA THR A 72 105.93 15.09 -65.89
C THR A 72 105.33 14.89 -67.27
N VAL A 73 105.54 13.70 -67.83
CA VAL A 73 105.05 13.28 -69.14
C VAL A 73 103.74 12.50 -69.01
N ARG A 74 102.88 12.67 -70.01
CA ARG A 74 101.65 11.91 -70.21
C ARG A 74 101.76 11.08 -71.48
N LYS A 75 101.00 9.99 -71.54
CA LYS A 75 100.89 9.18 -72.75
C LYS A 75 100.37 10.05 -73.92
N GLY A 76 101.17 10.17 -74.98
CA GLY A 76 100.87 11.01 -76.14
C GLY A 76 101.48 12.42 -76.12
N ASP A 77 102.25 12.80 -75.09
CA ASP A 77 103.20 13.91 -75.22
C ASP A 77 104.31 13.54 -76.21
N TYR A 78 104.94 14.53 -76.84
CA TYR A 78 105.96 14.37 -77.87
C TYR A 78 107.35 14.74 -77.36
N ILE A 79 108.39 14.06 -77.87
CA ILE A 79 109.79 14.47 -77.69
C ILE A 79 110.15 15.50 -78.77
N GLY A 80 110.75 16.62 -78.35
CA GLY A 80 111.34 17.63 -79.22
C GLY A 80 112.69 18.11 -78.69
N TRP A 81 113.33 19.05 -79.39
CA TRP A 81 114.56 19.69 -78.95
C TRP A 81 114.83 21.01 -79.66
N TYR A 82 115.72 21.81 -79.07
CA TYR A 82 116.24 23.04 -79.64
C TYR A 82 117.75 23.15 -79.47
N SER A 83 118.43 23.69 -80.48
CA SER A 83 119.86 24.00 -80.51
C SER A 83 120.07 25.33 -81.24
N SER A 84 121.06 26.11 -80.82
CA SER A 84 121.50 27.30 -81.57
C SER A 84 122.31 26.95 -82.83
N ASN A 85 122.85 25.73 -82.90
CA ASN A 85 123.67 25.18 -84.00
C ASN A 85 122.96 23.99 -84.67
N ASP A 86 122.72 24.10 -85.98
CA ASP A 86 121.97 23.15 -86.81
C ASP A 86 122.62 21.76 -86.89
N ASP A 87 123.96 21.68 -86.92
CA ASP A 87 124.68 20.41 -87.04
C ASP A 87 124.81 19.65 -85.69
N MET A 88 124.34 20.23 -84.58
CA MET A 88 124.70 19.74 -83.25
C MET A 88 124.06 18.41 -82.84
N VAL A 89 122.83 18.08 -83.28
CA VAL A 89 122.20 16.78 -83.03
C VAL A 89 122.34 15.87 -84.25
N LYS A 90 122.76 14.63 -84.02
CA LYS A 90 122.90 13.59 -85.06
C LYS A 90 121.97 12.41 -84.78
N TYR A 91 121.77 11.59 -85.80
CA TYR A 91 120.95 10.37 -85.72
C TYR A 91 121.67 9.17 -86.34
N THR A 92 121.25 7.97 -85.96
CA THR A 92 121.78 6.71 -86.50
C THR A 92 120.84 6.14 -87.56
N ALA A 93 121.31 6.07 -88.82
CA ALA A 93 120.65 5.29 -89.84
C ALA A 93 121.12 3.83 -89.77
N ASP A 94 120.26 2.91 -89.36
CA ASP A 94 120.60 1.49 -89.16
C ASP A 94 120.01 0.61 -90.27
N ILE A 95 120.66 0.64 -91.44
CA ILE A 95 120.35 -0.25 -92.58
C ILE A 95 121.65 -0.74 -93.23
N TRP A 96 122.08 -1.94 -92.82
CA TRP A 96 123.12 -2.80 -93.41
C TRP A 96 124.40 -2.17 -94.01
N TYR A 97 125.54 -2.47 -93.38
CA TYR A 97 126.93 -2.19 -93.79
C TYR A 97 127.44 -0.74 -93.69
N GLY A 98 127.86 -0.38 -92.47
CA GLY A 98 128.77 0.74 -92.22
C GLY A 98 128.11 1.93 -91.53
N THR A 99 128.49 2.17 -90.28
CA THR A 99 128.00 3.32 -89.49
C THR A 99 128.42 4.63 -90.14
N THR A 100 127.50 5.26 -90.85
CA THR A 100 127.66 6.63 -91.36
C THR A 100 126.63 7.52 -90.68
N TYR A 101 127.10 8.60 -90.06
CA TYR A 101 126.25 9.57 -89.36
C TYR A 101 125.95 10.74 -90.31
N PRO A 102 124.75 10.81 -90.91
CA PRO A 102 124.42 11.88 -91.86
C PRO A 102 124.32 13.23 -91.14
N THR A 103 124.81 14.29 -91.79
CA THR A 103 124.96 15.61 -91.17
C THR A 103 123.66 16.42 -91.11
N MET A 104 122.89 16.45 -92.21
CA MET A 104 121.85 17.47 -92.41
C MET A 104 120.54 17.20 -91.64
N ILE A 105 120.31 18.00 -90.59
CA ILE A 105 118.99 18.29 -90.03
C ILE A 105 118.74 19.79 -90.17
N HIS A 106 117.89 20.21 -91.12
CA HIS A 106 117.62 21.64 -91.31
C HIS A 106 116.61 22.18 -90.28
N ARG A 107 116.98 23.31 -89.68
CA ARG A 107 116.29 24.00 -88.61
C ARG A 107 115.04 24.77 -89.05
N ILE A 108 114.16 25.05 -88.08
CA ILE A 108 113.25 26.20 -88.13
C ILE A 108 113.79 27.25 -87.14
N MET A 109 114.01 28.47 -87.62
CA MET A 109 114.40 29.60 -86.77
C MET A 109 113.18 30.07 -85.95
N THR A 110 113.06 29.61 -84.72
CA THR A 110 112.16 30.19 -83.71
C THR A 110 112.95 30.97 -82.66
N SER A 111 112.33 32.02 -82.14
CA SER A 111 112.79 32.74 -80.94
C SER A 111 112.79 31.84 -79.71
N ASP A 112 113.40 32.33 -78.63
CA ASP A 112 113.36 31.68 -77.32
C ASP A 112 111.90 31.43 -76.90
N LEU A 113 111.61 30.19 -76.51
CA LEU A 113 110.30 29.70 -76.08
C LEU A 113 110.48 29.04 -74.72
N PHE A 114 109.61 29.34 -73.76
CA PHE A 114 109.71 28.87 -72.39
C PHE A 114 108.64 27.82 -72.06
N PRO A 115 108.85 26.94 -71.05
CA PRO A 115 107.82 26.05 -70.56
C PRO A 115 106.52 26.78 -70.21
N GLY A 116 105.42 26.37 -70.85
CA GLY A 116 104.12 27.04 -70.84
C GLY A 116 103.72 27.67 -72.18
N ASP A 117 104.68 28.01 -73.05
CA ASP A 117 104.39 28.65 -74.34
C ASP A 117 103.71 27.70 -75.33
N ASN A 118 102.83 28.27 -76.15
CA ASN A 118 102.07 27.55 -77.18
C ASN A 118 102.57 27.91 -78.58
N TYR A 119 103.04 26.91 -79.33
CA TYR A 119 103.59 27.07 -80.68
C TYR A 119 102.77 26.33 -81.75
N GLY A 120 102.60 26.97 -82.91
CA GLY A 120 101.80 26.48 -84.03
C GLY A 120 102.66 25.92 -85.17
N TRP A 121 103.00 24.63 -85.11
CA TRP A 121 103.86 23.95 -86.09
C TRP A 121 103.15 23.75 -87.45
N THR A 122 103.07 24.81 -88.25
CA THR A 122 102.18 24.88 -89.45
C THR A 122 102.88 24.71 -90.80
N ASN A 123 104.21 24.88 -90.88
CA ASN A 123 105.01 24.58 -92.08
C ASN A 123 106.36 23.98 -91.66
N VAL A 124 106.38 22.66 -91.44
CA VAL A 124 107.59 21.91 -91.05
C VAL A 124 108.01 20.97 -92.17
N ASN A 125 109.29 21.04 -92.57
CA ASN A 125 109.89 20.08 -93.50
C ASN A 125 110.05 18.72 -92.80
N VAL A 126 109.09 17.83 -93.00
CA VAL A 126 109.13 16.46 -92.47
C VAL A 126 109.99 15.60 -93.39
N TYR A 127 111.06 15.01 -92.85
CA TYR A 127 111.91 14.03 -93.52
C TYR A 127 111.69 12.64 -92.93
N TYR A 128 111.73 11.62 -93.79
CA TYR A 128 111.48 10.22 -93.45
C TYR A 128 112.72 9.53 -92.86
N ASP A 129 112.49 8.37 -92.23
CA ASP A 129 113.50 7.37 -91.84
C ASP A 129 114.70 7.89 -91.03
N ARG A 130 114.41 8.36 -89.80
CA ARG A 130 115.41 8.80 -88.81
C ARG A 130 115.15 8.14 -87.47
N TYR A 131 116.04 7.27 -87.05
CA TYR A 131 115.95 6.51 -85.81
C TYR A 131 117.07 6.97 -84.85
N TYR A 132 116.75 7.08 -83.55
CA TYR A 132 117.67 7.47 -82.47
C TYR A 132 118.42 8.81 -82.69
N ALA A 133 117.80 9.91 -82.26
CA ALA A 133 118.45 11.23 -82.12
C ALA A 133 118.47 11.70 -80.65
N ILE A 134 117.34 11.53 -79.95
CA ILE A 134 117.16 11.76 -78.52
C ILE A 134 116.33 10.62 -77.94
N ARG A 135 116.65 10.20 -76.72
CA ARG A 135 115.88 9.26 -75.90
C ARG A 135 115.62 9.87 -74.52
N ALA A 136 114.43 9.61 -74.00
CA ALA A 136 114.08 9.86 -72.61
C ALA A 136 113.86 8.53 -71.89
N THR A 137 114.36 8.42 -70.67
CA THR A 137 113.95 7.37 -69.71
C THR A 137 112.89 7.98 -68.79
N VAL A 138 111.81 7.23 -68.57
CA VAL A 138 110.64 7.65 -67.80
C VAL A 138 110.39 6.64 -66.70
N ASN A 139 110.29 7.10 -65.46
CA ASN A 139 109.82 6.27 -64.35
C ASN A 139 108.28 6.30 -64.34
N PRO A 140 107.59 5.14 -64.30
CA PRO A 140 106.14 5.11 -64.07
C PRO A 140 105.82 5.50 -62.62
N PRO A 141 104.60 6.01 -62.36
CA PRO A 141 104.13 6.24 -60.99
C PRO A 141 103.93 4.91 -60.25
N SER A 142 103.90 4.99 -58.91
CA SER A 142 103.52 3.91 -58.01
C SER A 142 101.99 3.81 -57.88
N VAL A 143 101.45 3.46 -56.71
CA VAL A 143 99.99 3.37 -56.49
C VAL A 143 99.70 3.77 -55.03
N PRO A 144 98.76 4.69 -54.76
CA PRO A 144 98.46 5.12 -53.40
C PRO A 144 97.92 3.97 -52.53
N THR A 145 98.26 3.98 -51.25
CA THR A 145 97.94 2.93 -50.29
C THR A 145 97.18 3.47 -49.09
N PHE A 146 96.30 2.65 -48.51
CA PHE A 146 95.69 2.93 -47.22
C PHE A 146 96.54 2.33 -46.11
N THR A 147 96.85 3.10 -45.07
CA THR A 147 97.71 2.63 -43.96
C THR A 147 96.93 2.04 -42.78
N ASN A 148 95.61 2.18 -42.76
CA ASN A 148 94.77 1.73 -41.65
C ASN A 148 93.42 1.09 -42.02
N LEU A 149 93.13 0.85 -43.31
CA LEU A 149 91.86 0.25 -43.75
C LEU A 149 91.97 -1.26 -44.05
N ASP A 150 92.17 -2.04 -42.99
CA ASP A 150 91.78 -3.45 -42.91
C ASP A 150 91.33 -3.71 -41.47
N SER A 151 90.10 -3.28 -41.15
CA SER A 151 89.65 -3.19 -39.74
C SER A 151 88.13 -3.29 -39.58
N THR A 152 87.75 -3.85 -38.43
CA THR A 152 86.35 -3.93 -37.98
C THR A 152 86.12 -2.96 -36.83
N VAL A 153 85.17 -2.04 -37.00
CA VAL A 153 84.72 -1.09 -35.97
C VAL A 153 83.45 -1.63 -35.34
N THR A 154 83.50 -1.95 -34.05
CA THR A 154 82.36 -2.50 -33.30
C THR A 154 81.73 -1.40 -32.44
N ILE A 155 80.43 -1.16 -32.58
CA ILE A 155 79.71 -0.06 -31.93
C ILE A 155 78.36 -0.47 -31.34
N GLY A 156 77.92 0.25 -30.30
CA GLY A 156 76.61 0.06 -29.70
C GLY A 156 75.48 0.69 -30.54
N PRO A 157 74.25 0.15 -30.48
CA PRO A 157 73.08 0.72 -31.16
C PRO A 157 72.60 2.04 -30.55
N SER A 158 73.12 2.40 -29.36
CA SER A 158 72.97 3.68 -28.68
C SER A 158 74.14 4.66 -28.93
N THR A 159 74.97 4.43 -29.95
CA THR A 159 76.06 5.36 -30.31
C THR A 159 75.45 6.70 -30.77
N ALA A 160 75.91 7.80 -30.17
CA ALA A 160 75.34 9.12 -30.42
C ALA A 160 75.55 9.58 -31.88
N ILE A 161 74.61 10.38 -32.39
CA ILE A 161 74.73 11.03 -33.70
C ILE A 161 75.94 11.98 -33.70
N ASN A 162 76.64 12.08 -34.83
CA ASN A 162 77.92 12.78 -35.03
C ASN A 162 79.12 12.18 -34.27
N SER A 163 79.03 10.93 -33.79
CA SER A 163 80.20 10.20 -33.27
C SER A 163 81.12 9.82 -34.44
N VAL A 164 82.40 10.18 -34.33
CA VAL A 164 83.44 9.73 -35.28
C VAL A 164 83.68 8.24 -35.07
N LEU A 165 83.46 7.45 -36.11
CA LEU A 165 83.64 5.99 -36.12
C LEU A 165 85.04 5.58 -36.56
N PHE A 166 85.61 6.31 -37.52
CA PHE A 166 86.92 6.01 -38.08
C PHE A 166 87.55 7.26 -38.70
N THR A 167 88.88 7.31 -38.75
CA THR A 167 89.63 8.32 -39.51
C THR A 167 90.54 7.60 -40.50
N VAL A 168 90.35 7.82 -41.79
CA VAL A 168 91.10 7.16 -42.86
C VAL A 168 92.49 7.78 -42.98
N SER A 169 93.50 6.96 -43.28
CA SER A 169 94.86 7.43 -43.54
C SER A 169 95.43 6.77 -44.80
N VAL A 170 96.08 7.58 -45.62
CA VAL A 170 96.63 7.20 -46.93
C VAL A 170 98.06 7.70 -47.09
N THR A 171 98.85 6.95 -47.86
CA THR A 171 100.24 7.27 -48.19
C THR A 171 100.54 6.91 -49.63
N ASP A 172 101.39 7.71 -50.27
CA ASP A 172 102.01 7.37 -51.54
C ASP A 172 103.52 7.16 -51.36
N SER A 173 104.16 6.47 -52.30
CA SER A 173 105.62 6.30 -52.37
C SER A 173 106.30 7.32 -53.28
N ASP A 174 105.57 8.00 -54.16
CA ASP A 174 106.13 9.03 -55.03
C ASP A 174 106.32 10.36 -54.26
N PRO A 175 107.56 10.89 -54.16
CA PRO A 175 107.85 12.09 -53.36
C PRO A 175 107.10 13.35 -53.80
N ASP A 176 106.69 13.39 -55.07
CA ASP A 176 106.12 14.56 -55.71
C ASP A 176 104.60 14.67 -55.52
N ASP A 177 103.89 13.63 -55.05
CA ASP A 177 102.42 13.61 -54.92
C ASP A 177 101.91 13.78 -53.46
N VAL A 178 102.80 14.17 -52.54
CA VAL A 178 102.44 14.60 -51.18
C VAL A 178 101.42 15.76 -51.23
N GLY A 179 100.20 15.49 -50.75
CA GLY A 179 99.09 16.44 -50.77
C GLY A 179 98.26 16.49 -52.06
N LYS A 180 98.48 15.57 -53.01
CA LYS A 180 97.77 15.48 -54.31
C LYS A 180 96.85 14.25 -54.44
N LEU A 181 96.65 13.51 -53.34
CA LEU A 181 95.75 12.37 -53.24
C LEU A 181 94.32 12.81 -52.91
N GLU A 182 93.32 12.30 -53.62
CA GLU A 182 91.90 12.51 -53.33
C GLU A 182 91.28 11.23 -52.77
N VAL A 183 90.71 11.29 -51.56
CA VAL A 183 90.03 10.16 -50.91
C VAL A 183 88.52 10.36 -50.98
N THR A 184 87.81 9.33 -51.46
CA THR A 184 86.36 9.35 -51.72
C THR A 184 85.68 8.08 -51.23
N LEU A 185 84.35 8.11 -51.11
CA LEU A 185 83.53 6.94 -50.84
C LEU A 185 83.02 6.34 -52.16
N MET A 186 83.32 5.07 -52.40
CA MET A 186 82.70 4.28 -53.49
C MET A 186 81.40 3.61 -53.06
N LYS A 187 81.29 3.21 -51.79
CA LYS A 187 80.08 2.60 -51.23
C LYS A 187 79.93 3.00 -49.77
N SER A 188 78.78 3.54 -49.40
CA SER A 188 78.46 3.88 -48.02
C SER A 188 76.96 3.83 -47.79
N TYR A 189 76.58 3.79 -46.51
CA TYR A 189 75.19 3.88 -46.08
C TYR A 189 74.91 5.36 -45.80
N ILE A 190 74.71 6.16 -46.85
CA ILE A 190 74.64 7.63 -46.80
C ILE A 190 73.52 8.22 -45.92
N SER A 191 72.60 7.38 -45.43
CA SER A 191 71.56 7.73 -44.45
C SER A 191 71.98 7.46 -43.00
N LEU A 192 73.05 6.71 -42.78
CA LEU A 192 73.58 6.30 -41.46
C LEU A 192 74.93 6.94 -41.16
N TYR A 193 75.78 7.12 -42.18
CA TYR A 193 77.15 7.62 -42.04
C TYR A 193 77.46 8.74 -43.03
N SER A 194 78.20 9.75 -42.59
CA SER A 194 78.86 10.75 -43.43
C SER A 194 80.38 10.56 -43.42
N PHE A 195 81.03 10.97 -44.50
CA PHE A 195 82.50 11.07 -44.57
C PHE A 195 82.88 12.49 -44.99
N ASP A 196 83.72 13.13 -44.19
CA ASP A 196 84.35 14.39 -44.54
C ASP A 196 85.65 14.11 -45.30
N THR A 197 85.69 14.47 -46.58
CA THR A 197 86.86 14.29 -47.46
C THR A 197 88.02 15.24 -47.13
N THR A 198 87.79 16.27 -46.31
CA THR A 198 88.82 17.24 -45.87
C THR A 198 89.51 16.78 -44.59
N THR A 199 88.77 16.25 -43.61
CA THR A 199 89.34 15.72 -42.35
C THR A 199 89.52 14.19 -42.33
N LEU A 200 89.11 13.51 -43.40
CA LEU A 200 89.14 12.04 -43.58
C LEU A 200 88.38 11.25 -42.50
N LYS A 201 87.33 11.83 -41.91
CA LYS A 201 86.56 11.25 -40.81
C LYS A 201 85.22 10.68 -41.26
N LEU A 202 84.99 9.41 -40.94
CA LEU A 202 83.69 8.75 -41.06
C LEU A 202 82.94 8.88 -39.74
N SER A 203 81.70 9.39 -39.76
CA SER A 203 80.90 9.65 -38.56
C SER A 203 79.44 9.18 -38.71
N THR A 204 78.76 8.86 -37.61
CA THR A 204 77.30 8.60 -37.62
C THR A 204 76.51 9.89 -37.90
N ILE A 205 75.41 9.80 -38.63
CA ILE A 205 74.48 10.94 -38.86
C ILE A 205 73.01 10.65 -38.51
N SER A 206 72.67 9.41 -38.18
CA SER A 206 71.34 9.03 -37.71
C SER A 206 71.41 7.92 -36.67
N SER A 207 70.27 7.60 -36.03
CA SER A 207 70.22 6.60 -34.96
C SER A 207 70.43 5.17 -35.50
N LEU A 208 71.22 4.39 -34.77
CA LEU A 208 71.50 2.98 -35.07
C LEU A 208 70.60 2.00 -34.29
N SER A 209 69.62 2.50 -33.52
CA SER A 209 68.74 1.66 -32.67
C SER A 209 67.89 0.67 -33.47
N ASP A 210 67.44 1.04 -34.66
CA ASP A 210 66.66 0.17 -35.54
C ASP A 210 67.52 -0.93 -36.22
N ARG A 211 68.85 -0.88 -36.03
CA ARG A 211 69.91 -1.61 -36.77
C ARG A 211 70.74 -2.59 -35.91
N GLU A 212 70.22 -3.01 -34.75
CA GLU A 212 70.90 -3.97 -33.87
C GLU A 212 71.30 -5.27 -34.61
N GLY A 213 72.58 -5.65 -34.54
CA GLY A 213 73.10 -6.86 -35.18
C GLY A 213 73.41 -6.74 -36.68
N GLU A 214 73.06 -5.62 -37.32
CA GLU A 214 73.43 -5.39 -38.72
C GLU A 214 74.95 -5.15 -38.85
N THR A 215 75.51 -5.59 -40.00
CA THR A 215 76.92 -5.41 -40.36
C THR A 215 76.99 -4.64 -41.68
N HIS A 216 77.74 -3.54 -41.68
CA HIS A 216 77.82 -2.59 -42.78
C HIS A 216 79.24 -2.52 -43.34
N THR A 217 79.42 -2.76 -44.64
CA THR A 217 80.72 -2.63 -45.32
C THR A 217 80.76 -1.33 -46.12
N VAL A 218 81.63 -0.41 -45.68
CA VAL A 218 81.92 0.87 -46.34
C VAL A 218 83.18 0.71 -47.19
N VAL A 219 83.17 1.24 -48.42
CA VAL A 219 84.29 1.13 -49.38
C VAL A 219 84.82 2.51 -49.69
N PHE A 220 86.11 2.71 -49.45
CA PHE A 220 86.87 3.91 -49.74
C PHE A 220 87.71 3.73 -51.01
N MET A 221 87.93 4.82 -51.73
CA MET A 221 88.85 4.89 -52.87
C MET A 221 89.81 6.07 -52.67
N VAL A 222 91.11 5.83 -52.86
CA VAL A 222 92.13 6.87 -52.98
C VAL A 222 92.62 6.88 -54.42
N LYS A 223 92.83 8.06 -54.99
CA LYS A 223 93.35 8.24 -56.35
C LYS A 223 94.38 9.36 -56.42
N GLU A 224 95.29 9.25 -57.36
CA GLU A 224 96.15 10.35 -57.81
C GLU A 224 95.38 11.37 -58.65
N THR A 225 95.86 12.61 -58.67
CA THR A 225 95.39 13.66 -59.59
C THR A 225 96.09 13.61 -60.97
N ASN A 226 97.28 13.00 -61.07
CA ASN A 226 98.20 13.20 -62.21
C ASN A 226 98.24 12.07 -63.25
N CYS A 227 98.41 10.81 -62.82
CA CYS A 227 98.49 9.64 -63.72
C CYS A 227 97.32 8.64 -63.53
N TYR A 228 96.30 9.01 -62.74
CA TYR A 228 95.06 8.25 -62.52
C TYR A 228 95.22 6.87 -61.86
N GLN A 229 96.31 6.61 -61.14
CA GLN A 229 96.38 5.42 -60.29
C GLN A 229 95.40 5.54 -59.13
N TYR A 230 94.80 4.43 -58.73
CA TYR A 230 93.84 4.39 -57.65
C TYR A 230 93.85 3.05 -56.92
N ASN A 231 93.38 3.06 -55.69
CA ASN A 231 93.30 1.90 -54.81
C ASN A 231 92.01 1.95 -53.99
N THR A 232 91.50 0.79 -53.58
CA THR A 232 90.22 0.67 -52.85
C THR A 232 90.35 -0.25 -51.65
N ALA A 233 89.83 0.17 -50.50
CA ALA A 233 89.86 -0.59 -49.25
C ALA A 233 88.53 -0.51 -48.51
N THR A 234 88.30 -1.44 -47.58
CA THR A 234 86.98 -1.61 -46.94
C THR A 234 87.05 -1.53 -45.41
N LEU A 235 86.08 -0.80 -44.83
CA LEU A 235 85.84 -0.78 -43.39
C LEU A 235 84.57 -1.57 -43.09
N THR A 236 84.64 -2.50 -42.15
CA THR A 236 83.46 -3.23 -41.66
C THR A 236 82.98 -2.64 -40.34
N ILE A 237 81.71 -2.25 -40.26
CA ILE A 237 81.09 -1.71 -39.05
C ILE A 237 80.08 -2.74 -38.53
N VAL A 238 80.24 -3.17 -37.28
CA VAL A 238 79.37 -4.18 -36.64
C VAL A 238 78.60 -3.51 -35.50
N ILE A 239 77.27 -3.58 -35.54
CA ILE A 239 76.40 -3.01 -34.51
C ILE A 239 76.04 -4.10 -33.49
N THR A 240 76.45 -3.97 -32.24
CA THR A 240 76.29 -5.03 -31.24
C THR A 240 74.82 -5.21 -30.82
N ALA A 241 74.22 -6.36 -31.12
CA ALA A 241 72.84 -6.66 -30.70
C ALA A 241 72.75 -7.00 -29.21
N LYS A 242 71.84 -6.33 -28.50
CA LYS A 242 71.56 -6.38 -27.06
C LYS A 242 70.89 -7.69 -26.63
N THR A 243 70.90 -7.98 -25.33
CA THR A 243 70.38 -9.23 -24.72
C THR A 243 69.02 -9.03 -24.07
N LEU A 244 68.08 -9.96 -24.30
CA LEU A 244 66.72 -9.89 -23.73
C LEU A 244 66.66 -10.43 -22.29
N THR A 245 66.13 -9.60 -21.40
CA THR A 245 66.01 -9.87 -19.96
C THR A 245 64.66 -9.34 -19.46
N PHE A 246 63.99 -10.08 -18.56
CA PHE A 246 62.81 -9.56 -17.87
C PHE A 246 63.24 -8.46 -16.91
N ASN A 247 62.62 -7.29 -17.02
CA ASN A 247 62.95 -6.14 -16.18
C ASN A 247 62.23 -6.18 -14.82
N ASN A 248 61.00 -6.71 -14.78
CA ASN A 248 60.14 -6.60 -13.60
C ASN A 248 59.20 -7.80 -13.36
N LEU A 249 59.42 -8.99 -13.94
CA LEU A 249 58.54 -10.14 -13.69
C LEU A 249 58.76 -10.72 -12.26
N PRO A 250 57.74 -10.75 -11.39
CA PRO A 250 57.87 -11.29 -10.04
C PRO A 250 57.83 -12.83 -10.05
N ALA A 251 58.32 -13.46 -8.99
CA ALA A 251 58.25 -14.92 -8.82
C ALA A 251 56.83 -15.40 -8.47
N VAL A 252 56.07 -14.60 -7.69
CA VAL A 252 54.74 -14.96 -7.18
C VAL A 252 53.79 -13.76 -7.27
N VAL A 253 52.53 -14.02 -7.61
CA VAL A 253 51.36 -13.14 -7.40
C VAL A 253 50.22 -13.96 -6.75
N SER A 254 49.23 -13.28 -6.17
CA SER A 254 48.03 -13.91 -5.58
C SER A 254 46.76 -13.51 -6.33
N LEU A 255 45.75 -14.38 -6.29
CA LEU A 255 44.43 -14.20 -6.90
C LEU A 255 43.35 -14.85 -6.03
N ALA A 256 42.17 -14.26 -5.92
CA ALA A 256 41.05 -14.87 -5.20
C ALA A 256 40.44 -16.04 -5.99
N GLU A 257 40.03 -17.10 -5.29
CA GLU A 257 39.13 -18.10 -5.88
C GLU A 257 37.80 -17.45 -6.31
N GLY A 258 37.09 -18.07 -7.26
CA GLY A 258 35.87 -17.46 -7.81
C GLY A 258 36.09 -16.30 -8.81
N THR A 259 37.32 -15.84 -9.06
CA THR A 259 37.60 -14.84 -10.11
C THR A 259 37.13 -15.36 -11.49
N THR A 260 36.02 -14.81 -11.99
CA THR A 260 35.39 -15.21 -13.27
C THR A 260 35.69 -14.26 -14.43
N SER A 261 36.00 -13.00 -14.16
CA SER A 261 36.22 -11.96 -15.18
C SER A 261 37.68 -11.88 -15.64
N GLN A 262 37.86 -11.65 -16.94
CA GLN A 262 39.18 -11.35 -17.51
C GLN A 262 39.75 -10.08 -16.90
N SER A 263 40.92 -10.21 -16.28
CA SER A 263 41.59 -9.17 -15.51
C SER A 263 43.10 -9.21 -15.73
N LEU A 264 43.77 -8.06 -15.59
CA LEU A 264 45.22 -7.94 -15.72
C LEU A 264 45.87 -8.25 -14.36
N LEU A 265 46.62 -9.35 -14.26
CA LEU A 265 47.37 -9.71 -13.04
C LEU A 265 48.63 -8.88 -12.89
N TYR A 266 49.38 -8.73 -13.99
CA TYR A 266 50.70 -8.12 -13.94
C TYR A 266 51.15 -7.57 -15.29
N THR A 267 51.75 -6.37 -15.29
CA THR A 267 52.36 -5.76 -16.49
C THR A 267 53.86 -6.01 -16.50
N LEU A 268 54.33 -6.79 -17.46
CA LEU A 268 55.74 -7.11 -17.65
C LEU A 268 56.37 -6.28 -18.77
N SER A 269 57.64 -5.95 -18.58
CA SER A 269 58.51 -5.28 -19.54
C SER A 269 59.79 -6.09 -19.75
N VAL A 270 60.30 -6.10 -20.99
CA VAL A 270 61.54 -6.80 -21.36
C VAL A 270 62.56 -5.75 -21.76
N ASN A 271 63.71 -5.75 -21.09
CA ASN A 271 64.85 -4.93 -21.49
C ASN A 271 65.72 -5.76 -22.44
N GLY A 272 65.92 -5.27 -23.67
CA GLY A 272 66.80 -5.94 -24.64
C GLY A 272 66.50 -5.67 -26.11
N SER A 273 65.30 -5.21 -26.46
CA SER A 273 64.88 -4.91 -27.83
C SER A 273 63.61 -4.04 -27.81
N GLU A 274 63.33 -3.29 -28.88
CA GLU A 274 62.01 -2.67 -29.12
C GLU A 274 61.04 -3.63 -29.85
N TRP A 275 61.53 -4.77 -30.37
CA TRP A 275 60.77 -5.70 -31.22
C TRP A 275 60.73 -7.12 -30.63
N TYR A 276 60.07 -7.27 -29.49
CA TYR A 276 59.77 -8.57 -28.89
C TYR A 276 58.26 -8.84 -28.83
N TYR A 277 57.88 -10.12 -28.82
CA TYR A 277 56.55 -10.55 -28.42
C TYR A 277 56.62 -11.58 -27.30
N CYS A 278 55.71 -11.47 -26.33
CA CYS A 278 55.61 -12.41 -25.22
C CYS A 278 54.31 -13.22 -25.32
N TYR A 279 54.38 -14.50 -24.96
CA TYR A 279 53.28 -15.45 -24.92
C TYR A 279 53.44 -16.42 -23.75
N ASP A 280 52.36 -17.07 -23.35
CA ASP A 280 52.42 -18.16 -22.37
C ASP A 280 52.79 -19.47 -23.07
N THR A 281 53.60 -20.29 -22.41
CA THR A 281 53.98 -21.65 -22.80
C THR A 281 53.52 -22.70 -21.79
N SER A 282 52.69 -22.33 -20.82
CA SER A 282 51.98 -23.27 -19.95
C SER A 282 50.88 -23.99 -20.74
N SER A 283 50.49 -25.18 -20.28
CA SER A 283 49.34 -25.93 -20.80
C SER A 283 48.01 -25.52 -20.15
N ASN A 284 47.97 -24.38 -19.44
CA ASN A 284 46.86 -23.98 -18.58
C ASN A 284 46.01 -22.88 -19.21
N LEU A 285 44.82 -23.25 -19.70
CA LEU A 285 43.87 -22.33 -20.37
C LEU A 285 43.25 -21.24 -19.46
N LYS A 286 43.69 -21.10 -18.20
CA LYS A 286 43.20 -20.07 -17.26
C LYS A 286 43.89 -18.71 -17.38
N PHE A 287 45.05 -18.64 -18.04
CA PHE A 287 45.81 -17.41 -18.21
C PHE A 287 46.18 -17.16 -19.67
N GLN A 288 46.56 -15.93 -20.00
CA GLN A 288 47.07 -15.52 -21.30
C GLN A 288 48.09 -14.40 -21.14
N VAL A 289 49.24 -14.50 -21.81
CA VAL A 289 50.16 -13.37 -22.00
C VAL A 289 49.87 -12.72 -23.35
N ARG A 290 49.60 -11.42 -23.37
CA ARG A 290 49.30 -10.63 -24.60
C ARG A 290 49.73 -9.16 -24.44
N PRO A 291 49.82 -8.37 -25.53
CA PRO A 291 50.12 -6.93 -25.43
C PRO A 291 49.06 -6.18 -24.62
N ASN A 292 49.47 -5.17 -23.85
CA ASN A 292 48.54 -4.28 -23.16
C ASN A 292 48.06 -3.18 -24.11
N SER A 293 46.75 -3.07 -24.34
CA SER A 293 46.19 -2.46 -25.55
C SER A 293 45.76 -0.99 -25.42
N VAL A 294 46.70 -0.08 -25.11
CA VAL A 294 46.59 1.36 -25.44
C VAL A 294 47.97 1.93 -25.77
N GLY A 295 48.16 2.49 -26.98
CA GLY A 295 49.36 3.27 -27.34
C GLY A 295 49.99 2.89 -28.68
N THR A 296 50.11 3.86 -29.60
CA THR A 296 50.63 3.68 -30.97
C THR A 296 52.13 3.96 -31.12
N SER A 297 52.95 3.67 -30.10
CA SER A 297 54.36 4.09 -30.06
C SER A 297 55.34 3.11 -29.41
N ARG A 298 56.09 2.38 -30.26
CA ARG A 298 57.45 1.79 -30.09
C ARG A 298 57.86 1.01 -28.81
N SER A 299 57.07 0.91 -27.75
CA SER A 299 57.39 0.10 -26.57
C SER A 299 56.17 -0.70 -26.10
N GLN A 300 56.17 -2.01 -26.38
CA GLN A 300 55.05 -2.89 -26.05
C GLN A 300 55.22 -3.50 -24.66
N THR A 301 54.51 -2.96 -23.66
CA THR A 301 54.31 -3.65 -22.38
C THR A 301 53.35 -4.82 -22.57
N TYR A 302 53.69 -5.99 -22.02
CA TYR A 302 52.82 -7.17 -22.06
C TYR A 302 52.09 -7.33 -20.73
N GLY A 303 50.86 -7.80 -20.76
CA GLY A 303 50.11 -8.19 -19.58
C GLY A 303 50.05 -9.70 -19.45
N VAL A 304 50.19 -10.21 -18.22
CA VAL A 304 49.66 -11.53 -17.84
C VAL A 304 48.21 -11.31 -17.43
N TYR A 305 47.28 -11.93 -18.15
CA TYR A 305 45.85 -11.81 -17.90
C TYR A 305 45.27 -13.12 -17.37
N VAL A 306 44.25 -12.99 -16.52
CA VAL A 306 43.22 -14.00 -16.28
C VAL A 306 42.35 -14.09 -17.54
N ASN A 307 42.00 -15.31 -17.97
CA ASN A 307 41.05 -15.51 -19.07
C ASN A 307 39.60 -15.28 -18.60
N GLU A 308 38.62 -15.43 -19.48
CA GLU A 308 37.21 -15.42 -19.05
C GLU A 308 36.79 -16.80 -18.53
N TRP A 309 35.96 -16.81 -17.48
CA TRP A 309 35.43 -18.00 -16.79
C TRP A 309 36.47 -19.04 -16.27
N PRO A 310 37.69 -18.67 -15.82
CA PRO A 310 38.66 -19.64 -15.35
C PRO A 310 38.29 -20.08 -13.93
N GLN A 311 37.64 -21.24 -13.83
CA GLN A 311 37.12 -21.78 -12.57
C GLN A 311 38.23 -22.01 -11.52
N PHE A 312 38.55 -21.01 -10.70
CA PHE A 312 39.50 -21.12 -9.58
C PHE A 312 38.77 -21.55 -8.32
N ASN A 313 39.32 -22.57 -7.65
CA ASN A 313 38.78 -23.15 -6.42
C ASN A 313 39.96 -23.58 -5.53
N TYR A 314 40.08 -22.94 -4.38
CA TYR A 314 41.19 -23.08 -3.43
C TYR A 314 41.32 -24.52 -2.89
N ALA A 315 40.21 -25.22 -2.72
CA ALA A 315 40.20 -26.60 -2.25
C ALA A 315 40.67 -27.62 -3.31
N THR A 316 40.68 -27.25 -4.60
CA THR A 316 41.14 -28.13 -5.69
C THR A 316 42.59 -27.89 -6.10
N LEU A 317 43.04 -26.64 -6.20
CA LEU A 317 44.44 -26.32 -6.49
C LEU A 317 44.80 -24.90 -6.01
N GLN A 318 45.77 -24.82 -5.11
CA GLN A 318 46.17 -23.58 -4.41
C GLN A 318 47.20 -22.74 -5.17
N SER A 319 47.77 -23.24 -6.27
CA SER A 319 48.76 -22.51 -7.07
C SER A 319 48.80 -22.98 -8.52
N TYR A 320 48.97 -22.04 -9.45
CA TYR A 320 49.25 -22.31 -10.87
C TYR A 320 50.62 -21.75 -11.25
N THR A 321 51.22 -22.28 -12.32
CA THR A 321 52.45 -21.72 -12.92
C THR A 321 52.18 -21.30 -14.35
N VAL A 322 52.55 -20.05 -14.66
CA VAL A 322 52.49 -19.44 -16.00
C VAL A 322 53.92 -19.36 -16.53
N ASN A 323 54.16 -19.85 -17.75
CA ASN A 323 55.50 -19.97 -18.33
C ASN A 323 55.68 -18.86 -19.39
N VAL A 324 56.02 -17.66 -18.93
CA VAL A 324 56.17 -16.49 -19.80
C VAL A 324 57.41 -16.66 -20.67
N ARG A 325 57.22 -16.71 -22.00
CA ARG A 325 58.31 -16.68 -22.99
C ARG A 325 58.20 -15.45 -23.86
N CYS A 326 59.29 -14.72 -24.00
CA CYS A 326 59.42 -13.56 -24.88
C CYS A 326 60.46 -13.82 -25.96
N VAL A 327 60.11 -13.56 -27.22
CA VAL A 327 60.94 -13.80 -28.40
C VAL A 327 61.10 -12.49 -29.18
N ASP A 328 62.33 -12.18 -29.58
CA ASP A 328 62.66 -11.06 -30.45
C ASP A 328 62.34 -11.40 -31.92
N THR A 329 61.60 -10.53 -32.61
CA THR A 329 61.08 -10.78 -33.96
C THR A 329 62.10 -10.53 -35.07
N LYS A 330 63.25 -9.92 -34.78
CA LYS A 330 64.33 -9.65 -35.76
C LYS A 330 65.47 -10.68 -35.67
N SER A 331 65.73 -11.25 -34.50
CA SER A 331 66.96 -11.98 -34.18
C SER A 331 66.78 -13.40 -33.65
N SER A 332 65.53 -13.88 -33.52
CA SER A 332 65.17 -15.23 -33.01
C SER A 332 65.65 -15.51 -31.57
N ARG A 333 66.16 -14.51 -30.85
CA ARG A 333 66.58 -14.60 -29.45
C ARG A 333 65.34 -14.70 -28.55
N SER A 334 65.40 -15.49 -27.48
CA SER A 334 64.28 -15.59 -26.54
C SER A 334 64.72 -15.70 -25.08
N THR A 335 63.92 -15.10 -24.19
CA THR A 335 64.03 -15.25 -22.74
C THR A 335 62.76 -15.89 -22.18
N SER A 336 62.89 -16.73 -21.16
CA SER A 336 61.79 -17.48 -20.54
C SER A 336 61.89 -17.42 -19.02
N SER A 337 60.77 -17.23 -18.33
CA SER A 337 60.70 -17.25 -16.87
C SER A 337 59.31 -17.69 -16.39
N THR A 338 59.23 -18.21 -15.17
CA THR A 338 57.99 -18.72 -14.56
C THR A 338 57.41 -17.72 -13.58
N LEU A 339 56.09 -17.53 -13.62
CA LEU A 339 55.31 -16.79 -12.64
C LEU A 339 54.37 -17.78 -11.91
N THR A 340 54.45 -17.86 -10.59
CA THR A 340 53.48 -18.60 -9.78
C THR A 340 52.29 -17.70 -9.42
N VAL A 341 51.08 -18.17 -9.68
CA VAL A 341 49.82 -17.53 -9.29
C VAL A 341 49.21 -18.36 -8.16
N ASN A 342 49.35 -17.89 -6.92
CA ASN A 342 48.70 -18.50 -5.76
C ASN A 342 47.21 -18.16 -5.78
N ILE A 343 46.37 -19.17 -5.58
CA ILE A 343 44.95 -18.97 -5.29
C ILE A 343 44.83 -18.79 -3.78
N ASN A 344 44.20 -17.69 -3.37
CA ASN A 344 43.77 -17.45 -2.00
C ASN A 344 42.33 -17.92 -1.83
N LYS A 345 41.99 -18.42 -0.64
CA LYS A 345 40.60 -18.68 -0.27
C LYS A 345 39.85 -17.34 -0.18
N SER A 346 38.66 -17.25 -0.76
CA SER A 346 37.80 -16.06 -0.65
C SER A 346 37.28 -15.94 0.79
N SER A 347 37.32 -14.71 1.32
CA SER A 347 36.68 -14.35 2.59
C SER A 347 35.15 -14.36 2.45
N SER A 348 34.44 -14.09 3.55
CA SER A 348 32.99 -13.92 3.49
C SER A 348 32.59 -12.76 4.39
N PRO A 349 31.65 -11.89 3.95
CA PRO A 349 31.35 -10.63 4.62
C PRO A 349 30.79 -10.81 6.04
N VAL A 350 31.35 -10.08 7.00
CA VAL A 350 30.99 -10.15 8.42
C VAL A 350 30.19 -8.91 8.83
N PHE A 351 28.97 -9.11 9.32
CA PHE A 351 28.16 -8.05 9.93
C PHE A 351 28.78 -7.54 11.24
N THR A 352 28.89 -6.22 11.40
CA THR A 352 29.52 -5.58 12.56
C THR A 352 28.53 -5.00 13.57
N ASN A 353 27.23 -4.86 13.23
CA ASN A 353 26.25 -4.19 14.09
C ASN A 353 24.80 -4.73 14.04
N LEU A 354 24.61 -5.98 13.59
CA LEU A 354 23.31 -6.68 13.64
C LEU A 354 23.18 -7.61 14.87
N ASP A 355 22.02 -8.24 15.00
CA ASP A 355 21.46 -8.87 16.21
C ASP A 355 21.19 -7.84 17.32
N ASN A 356 20.58 -6.73 16.89
CA ASN A 356 20.36 -5.51 17.67
C ASN A 356 18.86 -5.13 17.68
N THR A 357 18.45 -4.24 18.58
CA THR A 357 17.09 -3.70 18.68
C THR A 357 17.13 -2.18 18.74
N ILE A 358 16.28 -1.52 17.94
CA ILE A 358 16.07 -0.06 17.97
C ILE A 358 14.60 0.26 18.23
N THR A 359 14.32 1.50 18.63
CA THR A 359 12.94 2.02 18.78
C THR A 359 12.80 3.31 17.99
N VAL A 360 11.74 3.44 17.20
CA VAL A 360 11.42 4.63 16.39
C VAL A 360 10.09 5.21 16.86
N ASN A 361 10.05 6.51 17.16
CA ASN A 361 8.82 7.21 17.55
C ASN A 361 8.02 7.58 16.29
N ALA A 362 6.80 7.03 16.13
CA ALA A 362 5.98 7.22 14.93
C ALA A 362 5.55 8.68 14.71
N HIS A 363 5.43 9.47 15.78
CA HIS A 363 5.03 10.87 15.75
C HIS A 363 6.15 11.83 15.30
N THR A 364 7.42 11.42 15.36
CA THR A 364 8.58 12.30 15.05
C THR A 364 9.40 11.85 13.85
N ALA A 365 9.02 10.77 13.17
CA ALA A 365 9.81 10.14 12.11
C ALA A 365 9.10 10.22 10.75
N PHE A 366 9.81 10.74 9.75
CA PHE A 366 9.27 11.09 8.43
C PHE A 366 9.76 10.13 7.34
N ILE A 367 9.05 10.11 6.20
CA ILE A 367 9.48 9.35 5.02
C ILE A 367 10.84 9.86 4.54
N GLY A 368 11.80 8.95 4.35
CA GLY A 368 13.18 9.24 3.97
C GLY A 368 14.17 9.23 5.15
N ASP A 369 13.69 9.34 6.39
CA ASP A 369 14.57 9.32 7.58
C ASP A 369 15.34 8.02 7.69
N THR A 370 16.63 8.12 8.01
CA THR A 370 17.52 6.98 8.21
C THR A 370 17.46 6.56 9.69
N ILE A 371 16.72 5.48 9.96
CA ILE A 371 16.52 4.95 11.32
C ILE A 371 17.66 4.01 11.76
N PHE A 372 18.41 3.44 10.81
CA PHE A 372 19.58 2.60 11.09
C PHE A 372 20.58 2.63 9.93
N ARG A 373 21.82 2.23 10.20
CA ARG A 373 22.83 1.95 9.18
C ARG A 373 23.41 0.55 9.42
N VAL A 374 22.95 -0.42 8.63
CA VAL A 374 23.55 -1.75 8.55
C VAL A 374 25.01 -1.60 8.11
N SER A 375 25.91 -2.32 8.76
CA SER A 375 27.33 -2.34 8.42
C SER A 375 27.85 -3.77 8.42
N ALA A 376 28.47 -4.16 7.32
CA ALA A 376 29.30 -5.35 7.21
C ALA A 376 30.69 -4.95 6.66
N THR A 377 31.67 -5.79 6.93
CA THR A 377 33.06 -5.67 6.46
C THR A 377 33.50 -6.99 5.88
N ASP A 378 34.16 -6.95 4.74
CA ASP A 378 34.86 -8.11 4.17
C ASP A 378 36.38 -7.87 4.15
N ALA A 379 37.16 -8.94 4.27
CA ALA A 379 38.61 -8.87 4.40
C ALA A 379 39.36 -8.77 3.06
N ASP A 380 38.76 -9.22 1.96
CA ASP A 380 39.25 -9.00 0.59
C ASP A 380 38.76 -7.65 0.02
N ASN A 381 37.91 -6.94 0.78
CA ASN A 381 37.33 -5.62 0.46
C ASN A 381 36.44 -5.65 -0.81
N ASP A 382 35.71 -6.76 -0.98
CA ASP A 382 34.71 -6.94 -2.04
C ASP A 382 33.52 -5.95 -1.92
N MET A 383 32.80 -5.76 -3.04
CA MET A 383 31.60 -4.90 -3.06
C MET A 383 30.41 -5.62 -2.43
N LEU A 384 29.96 -5.12 -1.27
CA LEU A 384 28.89 -5.75 -0.50
C LEU A 384 27.49 -5.32 -0.94
N THR A 385 26.67 -6.32 -1.29
CA THR A 385 25.25 -6.17 -1.62
C THR A 385 24.40 -6.63 -0.44
N TYR A 386 23.53 -5.77 0.08
CA TYR A 386 22.63 -6.09 1.18
C TYR A 386 21.23 -6.46 0.66
N SER A 387 20.59 -7.46 1.28
CA SER A 387 19.17 -7.77 1.07
C SER A 387 18.42 -7.86 2.39
N MET A 388 17.11 -7.59 2.37
CA MET A 388 16.27 -7.58 3.57
C MET A 388 14.89 -8.18 3.27
N THR A 389 14.46 -9.08 4.15
CA THR A 389 13.05 -9.45 4.31
C THR A 389 12.58 -9.05 5.70
N CYS A 390 11.27 -9.05 5.96
CA CYS A 390 10.70 -8.61 7.24
C CYS A 390 9.50 -9.44 7.68
N SER A 391 9.34 -9.54 8.99
CA SER A 391 8.24 -10.23 9.67
C SER A 391 7.64 -9.27 10.72
N PRO A 392 6.34 -8.93 10.66
CA PRO A 392 5.37 -9.27 9.62
C PRO A 392 5.76 -8.80 8.21
N SER A 393 5.16 -9.44 7.19
CA SER A 393 5.42 -9.14 5.77
C SER A 393 4.79 -7.81 5.36
N GLY A 394 5.54 -6.99 4.60
CA GLY A 394 5.13 -5.63 4.27
C GLY A 394 5.45 -4.70 5.43
N CYS A 395 6.71 -4.27 5.50
CA CYS A 395 7.21 -3.37 6.52
C CYS A 395 7.42 -1.95 5.96
N PRO A 396 7.30 -0.89 6.79
CA PRO A 396 7.44 0.50 6.36
C PRO A 396 8.89 0.93 6.09
N PHE A 397 9.83 0.00 5.91
CA PHE A 397 11.27 0.27 5.82
C PHE A 397 11.87 -0.21 4.49
N GLN A 398 12.83 0.54 3.96
CA GLN A 398 13.63 0.19 2.80
C GLN A 398 15.11 0.17 3.18
N LEU A 399 15.80 -0.94 2.90
CA LEU A 399 17.27 -1.02 3.02
C LEU A 399 17.90 -0.59 1.68
N MET A 400 18.75 0.44 1.71
CA MET A 400 19.51 0.90 0.54
C MET A 400 20.81 0.09 0.37
N TYR A 401 21.31 0.02 -0.86
CA TYR A 401 22.62 -0.58 -1.19
C TYR A 401 23.79 -0.04 -0.34
N SER A 402 23.69 1.20 0.14
CA SER A 402 24.66 1.85 1.03
C SER A 402 24.58 1.41 2.51
N GLY A 403 23.76 0.42 2.83
CA GLY A 403 23.50 -0.07 4.20
C GLY A 403 22.52 0.79 5.01
N HIS A 404 22.08 1.94 4.49
CA HIS A 404 21.13 2.81 5.18
C HIS A 404 19.71 2.22 5.15
N LEU A 405 19.14 1.97 6.33
CA LEU A 405 17.74 1.58 6.50
C LEU A 405 16.90 2.86 6.68
N ARG A 406 15.95 3.08 5.78
CA ARG A 406 15.12 4.28 5.73
C ARG A 406 13.64 4.00 5.88
N LEU A 407 12.88 4.98 6.36
CA LEU A 407 11.42 4.97 6.31
C LEU A 407 10.91 5.20 4.88
N ASN A 408 10.00 4.34 4.46
CA ASN A 408 9.32 4.35 3.16
C ASN A 408 7.81 4.65 3.28
N ALA A 409 7.28 4.73 4.50
CA ALA A 409 5.89 5.07 4.79
C ALA A 409 5.78 5.86 6.12
N TRP A 410 4.70 6.62 6.27
CA TRP A 410 4.34 7.28 7.54
C TRP A 410 3.98 6.22 8.59
N LEU A 411 4.65 6.20 9.74
CA LEU A 411 4.45 5.16 10.76
C LEU A 411 3.07 5.25 11.45
N LEU A 412 2.47 6.44 11.54
CA LEU A 412 1.13 6.67 12.11
C LEU A 412 -0.02 5.96 11.35
N LEU A 413 0.25 5.34 10.20
CA LEU A 413 -0.72 4.57 9.42
C LEU A 413 -0.64 3.05 9.68
N TRP A 414 0.22 2.59 10.60
CA TRP A 414 0.49 1.19 10.87
C TRP A 414 0.12 0.80 12.30
N THR A 415 -0.42 -0.40 12.48
CA THR A 415 -0.83 -0.97 13.79
C THR A 415 0.15 -2.03 14.31
N THR A 416 1.34 -2.15 13.74
CA THR A 416 2.33 -3.19 14.08
C THR A 416 3.49 -2.59 14.88
N ALA A 417 3.45 -2.74 16.20
CA ALA A 417 4.42 -2.14 17.14
C ALA A 417 5.87 -2.69 17.07
N SER A 418 6.12 -3.78 16.34
CA SER A 418 7.47 -4.34 16.18
C SER A 418 7.63 -5.14 14.89
N TYR A 419 8.72 -4.89 14.17
CA TYR A 419 9.15 -5.68 13.02
C TYR A 419 10.49 -6.34 13.27
N LYS A 420 10.59 -7.64 12.97
CA LYS A 420 11.86 -8.36 12.89
C LYS A 420 12.34 -8.37 11.45
N LEU A 421 13.40 -7.61 11.18
CA LEU A 421 14.06 -7.55 9.88
C LEU A 421 15.10 -8.66 9.79
N SER A 422 15.09 -9.39 8.69
CA SER A 422 15.98 -10.51 8.37
C SER A 422 16.88 -10.09 7.23
N ILE A 423 18.14 -9.82 7.54
CA ILE A 423 19.10 -9.16 6.64
C ILE A 423 20.20 -10.14 6.25
N THR A 424 20.50 -10.22 4.97
CA THR A 424 21.66 -10.92 4.42
C THR A 424 22.58 -9.94 3.72
N VAL A 425 23.86 -10.31 3.62
CA VAL A 425 24.86 -9.60 2.83
C VAL A 425 25.60 -10.60 1.95
N SER A 426 25.90 -10.23 0.72
CA SER A 426 26.72 -11.02 -0.20
C SER A 426 27.80 -10.14 -0.80
N ASP A 427 28.98 -10.72 -1.01
CA ASP A 427 30.04 -10.13 -1.80
C ASP A 427 29.83 -10.33 -3.32
N THR A 428 30.82 -9.91 -4.11
CA THR A 428 30.88 -10.09 -5.56
C THR A 428 31.11 -11.54 -6.01
N HIS A 429 31.46 -12.45 -5.11
CA HIS A 429 31.67 -13.87 -5.36
C HIS A 429 30.45 -14.74 -4.98
N ASN A 430 29.38 -14.11 -4.48
CA ASN A 430 28.13 -14.71 -3.98
C ASN A 430 28.28 -15.51 -2.65
N ASN A 431 29.28 -15.21 -1.80
CA ASN A 431 29.28 -15.75 -0.45
C ASN A 431 28.21 -15.02 0.39
N VAL A 432 27.01 -15.60 0.47
CA VAL A 432 25.89 -15.04 1.23
C VAL A 432 26.07 -15.33 2.72
N VAL A 433 26.11 -14.29 3.54
CA VAL A 433 26.18 -14.37 5.01
C VAL A 433 24.90 -13.82 5.63
N GLY A 434 24.39 -14.56 6.63
CA GLY A 434 23.12 -14.31 7.30
C GLY A 434 22.14 -15.48 7.16
N PRO A 435 20.83 -15.28 7.44
CA PRO A 435 20.26 -14.03 7.92
C PRO A 435 20.73 -13.66 9.33
N LYS A 436 20.99 -12.37 9.56
CA LYS A 436 21.07 -11.76 10.89
C LYS A 436 19.89 -10.83 11.11
N TYR A 437 19.60 -10.49 12.36
CA TYR A 437 18.35 -9.82 12.71
C TYR A 437 18.53 -8.38 13.18
N LEU A 438 17.55 -7.54 12.86
CA LEU A 438 17.37 -6.22 13.47
C LEU A 438 15.90 -6.11 13.89
N THR A 439 15.66 -5.93 15.18
CA THR A 439 14.32 -5.67 15.69
C THR A 439 14.06 -4.17 15.68
N VAL A 440 13.01 -3.73 15.00
CA VAL A 440 12.58 -2.32 14.98
C VAL A 440 11.26 -2.24 15.71
N ASN A 441 11.33 -1.82 16.97
CA ASN A 441 10.15 -1.42 17.74
C ASN A 441 9.67 -0.05 17.23
N ILE A 442 8.37 0.16 17.24
CA ILE A 442 7.76 1.46 16.94
C ILE A 442 6.99 1.89 18.20
N ALA A 443 7.30 3.08 18.69
CA ALA A 443 6.66 3.68 19.87
C ALA A 443 5.71 4.81 19.44
N ASN A 444 4.68 5.04 20.25
CA ASN A 444 3.62 6.02 20.01
C ASN A 444 2.92 5.77 18.65
N ILE A 445 2.63 4.50 18.37
CA ILE A 445 1.57 4.12 17.44
C ILE A 445 0.26 4.35 18.18
N ASP A 446 -0.58 5.15 17.55
CA ASP A 446 -2.03 5.30 17.72
C ASP A 446 -2.69 3.90 17.83
N ASP A 447 -3.00 3.49 19.06
CA ASP A 447 -3.52 2.16 19.44
C ASP A 447 -5.07 2.10 19.33
N ILE A 448 -5.65 0.90 19.21
CA ILE A 448 -7.11 0.77 19.05
C ILE A 448 -7.82 0.83 20.43
N PRO A 449 -8.77 1.76 20.66
CA PRO A 449 -9.56 1.80 21.91
C PRO A 449 -10.34 0.52 22.13
N GLN A 450 -10.26 -0.06 23.33
CA GLN A 450 -10.86 -1.37 23.65
C GLN A 450 -12.03 -1.25 24.62
N ILE A 451 -13.23 -1.72 24.21
CA ILE A 451 -14.41 -1.75 25.07
C ILE A 451 -14.26 -2.91 26.08
N LEU A 452 -14.18 -2.57 27.37
CA LEU A 452 -13.86 -3.50 28.46
C LEU A 452 -15.08 -4.20 29.06
N ASN A 453 -16.27 -3.58 29.00
CA ASN A 453 -17.47 -4.03 29.73
C ASN A 453 -18.64 -4.45 28.84
N VAL A 454 -18.40 -4.74 27.54
CA VAL A 454 -19.40 -5.24 26.60
C VAL A 454 -18.82 -6.38 25.76
N PRO A 455 -19.52 -7.53 25.61
CA PRO A 455 -20.76 -7.91 26.28
C PRO A 455 -20.56 -8.17 27.78
N PHE A 456 -21.62 -7.98 28.56
CA PHE A 456 -21.67 -8.44 29.95
C PHE A 456 -21.78 -9.98 30.02
N THR A 457 -21.38 -10.56 31.16
CA THR A 457 -21.58 -12.00 31.46
C THR A 457 -23.05 -12.40 31.68
N SER A 458 -23.93 -11.41 31.79
CA SER A 458 -25.39 -11.54 31.93
C SER A 458 -26.05 -10.37 31.22
N ASN A 459 -27.18 -10.60 30.53
CA ASN A 459 -27.86 -9.55 29.77
C ASN A 459 -28.20 -8.32 30.64
N LEU A 460 -28.21 -7.12 30.04
CA LEU A 460 -28.64 -5.90 30.73
C LEU A 460 -30.17 -5.92 30.84
N GLU A 461 -30.70 -6.04 32.05
CA GLU A 461 -32.14 -6.10 32.28
C GLU A 461 -32.71 -4.70 32.52
N VAL A 462 -33.75 -4.32 31.79
CA VAL A 462 -34.43 -3.02 31.89
C VAL A 462 -35.91 -3.26 32.10
N LYS A 463 -36.45 -2.82 33.24
CA LYS A 463 -37.90 -2.82 33.49
C LYS A 463 -38.60 -1.90 32.49
N GLU A 464 -39.79 -2.27 32.04
CA GLU A 464 -40.67 -1.29 31.43
C GLU A 464 -41.06 -0.17 32.42
N ASN A 465 -41.73 0.88 31.94
CA ASN A 465 -42.03 2.09 32.70
C ASN A 465 -40.81 2.81 33.33
N THR A 466 -39.58 2.32 33.13
CA THR A 466 -38.34 2.95 33.58
C THR A 466 -38.32 4.42 33.12
N PRO A 467 -38.24 5.40 34.05
CA PRO A 467 -38.36 6.81 33.72
C PRO A 467 -37.34 7.27 32.67
N LEU A 468 -37.74 8.19 31.80
CA LEU A 468 -36.85 8.77 30.79
C LEU A 468 -35.65 9.48 31.42
N GLY A 469 -34.46 9.26 30.86
CA GLY A 469 -33.21 9.80 31.36
C GLY A 469 -32.50 8.92 32.39
N THR A 470 -33.08 7.78 32.79
CA THR A 470 -32.45 6.82 33.72
C THR A 470 -31.17 6.26 33.09
N SER A 471 -30.04 6.47 33.77
CA SER A 471 -28.73 5.92 33.37
C SER A 471 -28.70 4.41 33.64
N LEU A 472 -28.37 3.62 32.61
CA LEU A 472 -28.37 2.15 32.66
C LEU A 472 -26.94 1.61 32.82
N MET A 473 -25.99 2.15 32.06
CA MET A 473 -24.57 1.82 32.16
C MET A 473 -23.70 2.94 31.58
N THR A 474 -22.40 2.88 31.84
CA THR A 474 -21.37 3.65 31.10
C THR A 474 -20.47 2.66 30.37
N VAL A 475 -20.23 2.89 29.08
CA VAL A 475 -19.29 2.10 28.28
C VAL A 475 -17.88 2.37 28.79
N SER A 476 -17.24 1.35 29.37
CA SER A 476 -15.89 1.44 29.91
C SER A 476 -14.90 1.06 28.83
N VAL A 477 -13.91 1.91 28.59
CA VAL A 477 -12.95 1.79 27.50
C VAL A 477 -11.54 1.95 28.05
N TYR A 478 -10.60 1.14 27.57
CA TYR A 478 -9.18 1.39 27.71
C TYR A 478 -8.64 1.91 26.39
N ASP A 479 -7.88 2.99 26.45
CA ASP A 479 -7.03 3.46 25.37
C ASP A 479 -5.61 3.65 25.92
N ALA A 480 -4.60 3.37 25.11
CA ALA A 480 -3.21 3.64 25.46
C ALA A 480 -2.83 5.10 25.19
N ASP A 481 -3.39 5.70 24.14
CA ASP A 481 -3.10 7.07 23.72
C ASP A 481 -3.98 8.07 24.48
N SER A 482 -3.60 8.30 25.74
CA SER A 482 -4.30 9.19 26.71
C SER A 482 -4.52 10.66 26.28
N ALA A 483 -4.13 11.05 25.07
CA ALA A 483 -4.42 12.34 24.46
C ALA A 483 -5.69 12.33 23.58
N ASP A 484 -6.19 11.14 23.20
CA ASP A 484 -7.18 11.01 22.14
C ASP A 484 -8.62 11.19 22.61
N THR A 485 -9.46 11.67 21.69
CA THR A 485 -10.84 12.08 21.99
C THR A 485 -11.82 11.00 21.53
N LEU A 486 -12.13 10.09 22.45
CA LEU A 486 -13.06 8.98 22.21
C LEU A 486 -14.48 9.47 21.88
N THR A 487 -15.00 8.98 20.76
CA THR A 487 -16.38 9.22 20.31
C THR A 487 -17.19 7.94 20.41
N TYR A 488 -18.42 8.04 20.96
CA TYR A 488 -19.28 6.91 21.27
C TYR A 488 -20.51 6.90 20.37
N THR A 489 -20.77 5.80 19.67
CA THR A 489 -21.97 5.63 18.84
C THR A 489 -22.61 4.26 19.05
N TYR A 490 -23.87 4.11 18.65
CA TYR A 490 -24.53 2.80 18.64
C TYR A 490 -25.45 2.65 17.43
N ASN A 491 -25.67 1.40 17.04
CA ASN A 491 -26.67 1.02 16.05
C ASN A 491 -27.55 -0.10 16.63
N CYS A 492 -28.77 -0.27 16.10
CA CYS A 492 -29.66 -1.37 16.47
C CYS A 492 -30.34 -1.96 15.23
N LEU A 493 -30.28 -3.29 15.11
CA LEU A 493 -30.87 -4.03 13.99
C LEU A 493 -32.41 -3.97 13.96
N GLN A 494 -33.04 -3.68 15.10
CA GLN A 494 -34.49 -3.73 15.30
C GLN A 494 -35.18 -2.36 15.21
N GLY A 495 -34.42 -1.27 15.05
CA GLY A 495 -34.94 0.10 14.90
C GLY A 495 -35.52 0.73 16.18
N GLU A 496 -36.41 0.04 16.90
CA GLU A 496 -37.15 0.59 18.04
C GLU A 496 -36.26 1.03 19.23
N ALA A 497 -35.05 0.49 19.35
CA ALA A 497 -34.10 0.94 20.37
C ALA A 497 -33.75 2.43 20.23
N PHE A 498 -33.75 2.99 19.00
CA PHE A 498 -33.53 4.43 18.79
C PHE A 498 -34.64 5.31 19.36
N SER A 499 -35.85 4.78 19.54
CA SER A 499 -36.94 5.45 20.23
C SER A 499 -36.95 5.25 21.75
N HIS A 500 -36.11 4.38 22.31
CA HIS A 500 -36.13 4.02 23.73
C HIS A 500 -34.83 4.30 24.49
N PHE A 501 -33.70 4.44 23.79
CA PHE A 501 -32.38 4.62 24.39
C PHE A 501 -31.56 5.74 23.73
N ALA A 502 -30.61 6.30 24.48
CA ALA A 502 -29.59 7.19 23.95
C ALA A 502 -28.24 6.89 24.61
N LEU A 503 -27.20 6.77 23.78
CA LEU A 503 -25.80 6.78 24.19
C LEU A 503 -25.28 8.21 24.09
N ASN A 504 -24.63 8.72 25.14
CA ASN A 504 -23.99 10.03 25.08
C ASN A 504 -22.64 9.94 24.32
N PRO A 505 -22.44 10.72 23.23
CA PRO A 505 -21.33 10.53 22.31
C PRO A 505 -19.95 10.92 22.84
N TYR A 506 -19.86 11.54 24.02
CA TYR A 506 -18.61 12.00 24.64
C TYR A 506 -18.31 11.37 26.01
N THR A 507 -19.25 10.60 26.57
CA THR A 507 -19.12 10.04 27.93
C THR A 507 -19.50 8.57 28.03
N GLY A 508 -19.94 7.94 26.93
CA GLY A 508 -20.33 6.53 26.91
C GLY A 508 -21.53 6.17 27.79
N VAL A 509 -22.25 7.14 28.36
CA VAL A 509 -23.43 6.89 29.22
C VAL A 509 -24.62 6.46 28.35
N LEU A 510 -25.08 5.22 28.54
CA LEU A 510 -26.31 4.69 27.95
C LEU A 510 -27.48 4.90 28.92
N LYS A 511 -28.55 5.53 28.45
CA LYS A 511 -29.75 5.84 29.24
C LYS A 511 -31.04 5.61 28.46
N THR A 512 -32.17 5.51 29.16
CA THR A 512 -33.50 5.59 28.53
C THR A 512 -33.75 6.98 27.94
N ALA A 513 -34.42 7.06 26.79
CA ALA A 513 -34.65 8.32 26.07
C ALA A 513 -35.87 8.26 25.14
N TYR A 514 -36.38 9.44 24.77
CA TYR A 514 -37.43 9.71 23.77
C TYR A 514 -38.83 9.13 24.07
N LYS A 515 -39.02 7.82 24.12
CA LYS A 515 -40.30 7.12 24.41
C LYS A 515 -40.11 6.18 25.59
N THR A 516 -41.05 6.18 26.55
CA THR A 516 -41.07 5.19 27.63
C THR A 516 -41.19 3.78 27.06
N ILE A 517 -40.51 2.82 27.69
CA ILE A 517 -40.60 1.40 27.33
C ILE A 517 -41.91 0.87 27.93
N ASN A 518 -42.66 0.12 27.12
CA ASN A 518 -43.85 -0.64 27.48
C ASN A 518 -43.74 -2.00 26.78
N TYR A 519 -44.05 -3.09 27.48
CA TYR A 519 -43.69 -4.45 27.08
C TYR A 519 -44.72 -5.08 26.14
N GLU A 520 -45.99 -4.67 26.20
CA GLU A 520 -47.08 -5.24 25.38
C GLU A 520 -47.07 -4.67 23.96
N THR A 521 -46.53 -3.46 23.79
CA THR A 521 -46.47 -2.77 22.49
C THR A 521 -45.11 -2.79 21.81
N ILE A 522 -44.06 -3.32 22.44
CA ILE A 522 -42.73 -3.43 21.80
C ILE A 522 -42.64 -4.69 20.92
N SER A 523 -42.01 -4.58 19.75
CA SER A 523 -41.95 -5.69 18.78
C SER A 523 -41.19 -6.92 19.29
N THR A 524 -40.22 -6.72 20.19
CA THR A 524 -39.39 -7.78 20.79
C THR A 524 -38.93 -7.39 22.19
N SER A 525 -39.01 -8.32 23.15
CA SER A 525 -38.54 -8.13 24.54
C SER A 525 -37.02 -8.29 24.71
N THR A 526 -36.27 -8.54 23.63
CA THR A 526 -34.80 -8.64 23.64
C THR A 526 -34.21 -7.83 22.49
N LEU A 527 -33.50 -6.76 22.82
CA LEU A 527 -32.92 -5.81 21.87
C LEU A 527 -31.40 -5.97 21.80
N SER A 528 -30.84 -5.89 20.60
CA SER A 528 -29.39 -5.95 20.36
C SER A 528 -28.86 -4.59 19.89
N LEU A 529 -28.07 -3.93 20.74
CA LEU A 529 -27.40 -2.66 20.45
C LEU A 529 -25.92 -2.92 20.15
N THR A 530 -25.48 -2.65 18.93
CA THR A 530 -24.06 -2.69 18.57
C THR A 530 -23.43 -1.33 18.89
N ILE A 531 -22.65 -1.29 19.96
CA ILE A 531 -21.92 -0.11 20.45
C ILE A 531 -20.57 -0.05 19.74
N THR A 532 -20.18 1.16 19.31
CA THR A 532 -18.90 1.44 18.65
C THR A 532 -18.24 2.61 19.36
N VAL A 533 -16.95 2.48 19.68
CA VAL A 533 -16.13 3.58 20.23
C VAL A 533 -14.91 3.75 19.36
N GLY A 534 -14.57 4.99 19.01
CA GLY A 534 -13.40 5.30 18.20
C GLY A 534 -12.83 6.70 18.43
N ASP A 535 -11.53 6.79 18.22
CA ASP A 535 -10.59 7.92 18.34
C ASP A 535 -10.62 8.91 17.13
N HIS A 536 -11.53 8.68 16.17
CA HIS A 536 -11.67 9.24 14.81
C HIS A 536 -11.03 8.41 13.67
N LYS A 537 -10.05 7.56 13.95
CA LYS A 537 -9.27 6.81 12.95
C LYS A 537 -9.38 5.29 13.13
N TYR A 538 -9.35 4.78 14.35
CA TYR A 538 -9.68 3.40 14.69
C TYR A 538 -11.01 3.33 15.48
N TYR A 539 -11.44 2.09 15.75
CA TYR A 539 -12.61 1.81 16.58
C TYR A 539 -12.63 0.34 17.05
N ASP A 540 -13.26 0.10 18.19
CA ASP A 540 -13.76 -1.21 18.61
C ASP A 540 -15.28 -1.22 18.61
N GLN A 541 -15.86 -2.41 18.40
CA GLN A 541 -17.28 -2.62 18.23
C GLN A 541 -17.74 -3.87 18.97
N LYS A 542 -18.73 -3.74 19.85
CA LYS A 542 -19.25 -4.81 20.71
C LYS A 542 -20.78 -4.76 20.76
N THR A 543 -21.44 -5.91 20.76
CA THR A 543 -22.91 -5.99 20.87
C THR A 543 -23.33 -6.17 22.32
N LEU A 544 -24.21 -5.30 22.79
CA LEU A 544 -24.92 -5.35 24.05
C LEU A 544 -26.32 -5.93 23.86
N THR A 545 -26.65 -6.98 24.61
CA THR A 545 -28.02 -7.52 24.68
C THR A 545 -28.76 -6.89 25.85
N ILE A 546 -29.88 -6.23 25.56
CA ILE A 546 -30.82 -5.67 26.53
C ILE A 546 -32.07 -6.54 26.57
N VAL A 547 -32.48 -6.97 27.75
CA VAL A 547 -33.74 -7.71 27.98
C VAL A 547 -34.72 -6.78 28.67
N ILE A 548 -35.88 -6.56 28.06
CA ILE A 548 -36.98 -5.83 28.68
C ILE A 548 -37.71 -6.76 29.65
N LYS A 549 -38.07 -6.25 30.83
CA LYS A 549 -38.90 -6.95 31.81
C LYS A 549 -40.29 -6.32 31.88
N ASN A 550 -41.29 -7.17 31.78
CA ASN A 550 -42.69 -6.89 32.07
C ASN A 550 -42.84 -6.53 33.57
N GLU A 551 -43.59 -5.49 33.90
CA GLU A 551 -43.87 -5.04 35.27
C GLU A 551 -45.38 -4.91 35.51
N ASN A 552 -46.02 -6.01 35.93
CA ASN A 552 -47.45 -6.17 36.25
C ASN A 552 -48.18 -4.84 36.56
N GLU A 553 -49.04 -4.40 35.64
CA GLU A 553 -49.97 -3.28 35.80
C GLU A 553 -51.26 -3.72 36.50
N ALA A 554 -52.14 -2.78 36.84
CA ALA A 554 -53.45 -3.12 37.39
C ALA A 554 -54.51 -3.22 36.27
N PRO A 555 -55.44 -4.18 36.32
CA PRO A 555 -56.61 -4.18 35.44
C PRO A 555 -57.41 -2.88 35.60
N TYR A 556 -58.17 -2.48 34.57
CA TYR A 556 -58.98 -1.27 34.59
C TYR A 556 -60.34 -1.45 33.89
N PHE A 557 -61.26 -0.52 34.15
CA PHE A 557 -62.57 -0.45 33.47
C PHE A 557 -62.63 0.83 32.61
N LEU A 558 -63.32 0.77 31.47
CA LEU A 558 -63.52 1.93 30.60
C LEU A 558 -64.43 3.01 31.22
N TYR A 559 -65.33 2.61 32.12
CA TYR A 559 -66.22 3.50 32.85
C TYR A 559 -66.26 3.13 34.34
N SER A 560 -66.39 4.13 35.21
CA SER A 560 -66.52 3.94 36.66
C SER A 560 -67.87 3.37 37.09
N GLU A 561 -68.90 3.52 36.25
CA GLU A 561 -70.26 3.01 36.48
C GLU A 561 -70.82 2.33 35.22
N TYR A 562 -71.62 1.28 35.42
CA TYR A 562 -72.40 0.59 34.38
C TYR A 562 -73.82 0.37 34.91
N ASN A 563 -74.81 0.47 34.02
CA ASN A 563 -76.21 0.18 34.32
C ASN A 563 -76.63 -1.08 33.57
N VAL A 564 -77.27 -2.02 34.27
CA VAL A 564 -77.86 -3.23 33.71
C VAL A 564 -79.35 -3.23 34.01
N TYR A 565 -80.15 -3.53 33.00
CA TYR A 565 -81.61 -3.59 33.08
C TYR A 565 -82.05 -5.03 32.79
N GLN A 566 -82.82 -5.61 33.70
CA GLN A 566 -83.38 -6.96 33.61
C GLN A 566 -84.84 -6.96 34.06
N GLN A 567 -85.48 -8.12 33.96
CA GLN A 567 -86.85 -8.36 34.43
C GLN A 567 -86.86 -9.45 35.51
N GLU A 568 -87.91 -9.52 36.30
CA GLU A 568 -88.09 -10.62 37.27
C GLU A 568 -88.44 -11.96 36.59
N GLY A 569 -88.59 -13.02 37.39
CA GLY A 569 -88.88 -14.39 36.92
C GLY A 569 -87.68 -15.11 36.26
N LEU A 570 -86.58 -14.40 35.97
CA LEU A 570 -85.37 -14.98 35.38
C LEU A 570 -84.69 -15.99 36.33
N THR A 571 -84.28 -17.14 35.77
CA THR A 571 -83.69 -18.25 36.53
C THR A 571 -82.18 -18.12 36.69
N SER A 572 -81.60 -18.82 37.67
CA SER A 572 -80.17 -18.71 38.02
C SER A 572 -79.17 -19.12 36.94
N ASN A 573 -79.61 -19.84 35.91
CA ASN A 573 -78.80 -20.22 34.77
C ASN A 573 -78.69 -19.10 33.72
N TYR A 574 -79.46 -18.02 33.85
CA TYR A 574 -79.42 -16.88 32.94
C TYR A 574 -78.30 -15.90 33.36
N VAL A 575 -77.14 -16.04 32.71
CA VAL A 575 -76.07 -15.05 32.78
C VAL A 575 -76.53 -13.80 32.05
N PHE A 576 -76.68 -12.70 32.79
CA PHE A 576 -77.23 -11.45 32.27
C PHE A 576 -76.17 -10.36 32.06
N LEU A 577 -74.96 -10.56 32.58
CA LEU A 577 -73.79 -9.72 32.36
C LEU A 577 -72.53 -10.59 32.36
N ASP A 578 -71.58 -10.28 31.47
CA ASP A 578 -70.24 -10.85 31.50
C ASP A 578 -69.21 -9.74 31.80
N VAL A 579 -68.74 -9.68 33.04
CA VAL A 579 -67.80 -8.66 33.53
C VAL A 579 -66.43 -8.78 32.86
N SER A 580 -66.05 -9.95 32.32
CA SER A 580 -64.77 -10.09 31.60
C SER A 580 -64.74 -9.32 30.29
N THR A 581 -65.88 -8.83 29.81
CA THR A 581 -65.97 -7.95 28.63
C THR A 581 -65.87 -6.46 28.95
N LEU A 582 -65.84 -6.10 30.24
CA LEU A 582 -65.86 -4.73 30.74
C LEU A 582 -64.55 -4.32 31.43
N ALA A 583 -63.85 -5.28 32.03
CA ALA A 583 -62.48 -5.11 32.51
C ALA A 583 -61.49 -5.36 31.37
N ILE A 584 -60.43 -4.57 31.32
CA ILE A 584 -59.27 -4.76 30.45
C ILE A 584 -58.05 -4.88 31.35
N ASP A 585 -57.24 -5.90 31.12
CA ASP A 585 -55.89 -5.96 31.63
C ASP A 585 -54.92 -5.88 30.42
N VAL A 586 -53.74 -5.33 30.67
CA VAL A 586 -52.65 -5.25 29.68
C VAL A 586 -51.71 -6.44 29.80
N ASP A 587 -51.56 -7.02 31.00
CA ASP A 587 -50.70 -8.19 31.25
C ASP A 587 -51.22 -9.45 30.53
N ALA A 588 -50.61 -9.73 29.38
CA ALA A 588 -51.06 -10.78 28.49
C ALA A 588 -50.90 -12.18 29.12
N SER A 589 -52.04 -12.88 29.25
CA SER A 589 -52.19 -14.25 29.81
C SER A 589 -52.41 -14.35 31.33
N GLU A 590 -52.65 -13.25 32.03
CA GLU A 590 -53.13 -13.30 33.42
C GLU A 590 -54.55 -13.90 33.54
N ILE A 591 -54.81 -14.59 34.67
CA ILE A 591 -56.14 -15.13 34.99
C ILE A 591 -56.77 -14.21 36.04
N LEU A 592 -57.68 -13.35 35.57
CA LEU A 592 -58.37 -12.38 36.41
C LEU A 592 -59.35 -13.06 37.38
N ALA A 593 -59.36 -12.57 38.62
CA ALA A 593 -60.29 -12.93 39.67
C ALA A 593 -61.38 -11.86 39.82
N TYR A 594 -62.64 -12.29 39.84
CA TYR A 594 -63.81 -11.41 39.85
C TYR A 594 -64.55 -11.50 41.19
N GLY A 595 -64.78 -10.35 41.85
CA GLY A 595 -65.52 -10.23 43.12
C GLY A 595 -66.70 -9.25 43.04
N LEU A 596 -67.80 -9.57 43.71
CA LEU A 596 -69.03 -8.76 43.75
C LEU A 596 -69.43 -8.47 45.20
N ASP A 597 -69.68 -7.20 45.51
CA ASP A 597 -70.23 -6.75 46.80
C ASP A 597 -71.43 -5.83 46.55
N CYS A 598 -72.64 -6.33 46.80
CA CYS A 598 -73.89 -5.57 46.78
C CYS A 598 -74.41 -5.27 48.20
N GLY A 599 -73.52 -5.29 49.21
CA GLY A 599 -73.87 -5.20 50.62
C GLY A 599 -74.86 -6.29 51.04
N VAL A 600 -75.97 -5.89 51.64
CA VAL A 600 -77.03 -6.80 52.12
C VAL A 600 -77.74 -7.57 50.99
N TYR A 601 -77.62 -7.12 49.73
CA TYR A 601 -78.28 -7.74 48.57
C TYR A 601 -77.38 -8.72 47.81
N THR A 602 -76.12 -8.93 48.24
CA THR A 602 -75.16 -9.79 47.53
C THR A 602 -75.68 -11.23 47.37
N ASP A 603 -76.44 -11.72 48.34
CA ASP A 603 -77.05 -13.06 48.32
C ASP A 603 -78.19 -13.26 47.31
N TYR A 604 -78.60 -12.23 46.56
CA TYR A 604 -79.52 -12.38 45.42
C TYR A 604 -78.79 -12.73 44.11
N PHE A 605 -77.46 -12.60 44.07
CA PHE A 605 -76.66 -12.72 42.86
C PHE A 605 -75.64 -13.86 42.96
N THR A 606 -75.10 -14.27 41.82
CA THR A 606 -73.97 -15.19 41.74
C THR A 606 -73.05 -14.73 40.63
N MET A 607 -71.77 -14.55 40.95
CA MET A 607 -70.75 -14.21 39.96
C MET A 607 -69.66 -15.27 39.95
N ALA A 608 -69.34 -15.79 38.78
CA ALA A 608 -68.30 -16.79 38.59
C ALA A 608 -66.91 -16.13 38.69
N SER A 609 -66.18 -16.42 39.77
CA SER A 609 -64.94 -15.71 40.15
C SER A 609 -63.78 -15.83 39.16
N THR A 610 -63.87 -16.66 38.13
CA THR A 610 -62.83 -16.87 37.11
C THR A 610 -63.31 -16.57 35.68
N THR A 611 -64.59 -16.20 35.49
CA THR A 611 -65.14 -15.85 34.16
C THR A 611 -65.88 -14.52 34.15
N GLY A 612 -66.10 -13.87 35.30
CA GLY A 612 -66.83 -12.59 35.37
C GLY A 612 -68.33 -12.70 35.08
N GLN A 613 -68.84 -13.90 34.82
CA GLN A 613 -70.24 -14.12 34.47
C GLN A 613 -71.15 -13.96 35.69
N LEU A 614 -72.12 -13.06 35.57
CA LEU A 614 -73.06 -12.66 36.60
C LEU A 614 -74.48 -13.13 36.25
N SER A 615 -75.11 -13.84 37.17
CA SER A 615 -76.52 -14.25 37.12
C SER A 615 -77.22 -13.99 38.47
N PHE A 616 -78.53 -14.21 38.51
CA PHE A 616 -79.26 -14.30 39.77
C PHE A 616 -78.94 -15.62 40.48
N LYS A 617 -78.99 -15.65 41.82
CA LYS A 617 -78.71 -16.87 42.61
C LYS A 617 -79.86 -17.88 42.58
N GLY A 618 -81.07 -17.41 42.29
CA GLY A 618 -82.30 -18.18 42.16
C GLY A 618 -83.25 -17.49 41.18
N VAL A 619 -84.55 -17.76 41.29
CA VAL A 619 -85.57 -16.89 40.67
C VAL A 619 -85.56 -15.56 41.41
N TYR A 620 -85.39 -14.46 40.69
CA TYR A 620 -85.53 -13.11 41.25
C TYR A 620 -86.98 -12.67 41.12
N ASP A 621 -87.63 -12.36 42.24
CA ASP A 621 -89.06 -12.05 42.37
C ASP A 621 -89.21 -10.83 43.30
N LEU A 622 -89.82 -9.76 42.79
CA LEU A 622 -90.02 -8.47 43.45
C LEU A 622 -91.23 -8.46 44.39
N HIS A 623 -92.16 -9.41 44.24
CA HIS A 623 -93.29 -9.63 45.13
C HIS A 623 -92.87 -10.39 46.41
N THR A 624 -91.74 -11.11 46.37
CA THR A 624 -91.07 -11.61 47.58
C THR A 624 -90.57 -10.46 48.48
N THR A 625 -91.03 -10.47 49.73
CA THR A 625 -90.77 -9.40 50.70
C THR A 625 -89.28 -9.22 50.99
N GLY A 626 -88.73 -8.07 50.59
CA GLY A 626 -87.33 -7.69 50.82
C GLY A 626 -86.47 -7.65 49.57
N THR A 627 -86.95 -8.21 48.44
CA THR A 627 -86.28 -8.08 47.14
C THR A 627 -86.37 -6.63 46.64
N PRO A 628 -85.25 -5.98 46.28
CA PRO A 628 -85.24 -4.61 45.75
C PRO A 628 -85.38 -4.57 44.21
N SER A 629 -85.93 -3.47 43.69
CA SER A 629 -85.96 -3.18 42.24
C SER A 629 -84.72 -2.43 41.71
N ASP A 630 -83.96 -1.75 42.57
CA ASP A 630 -82.60 -1.26 42.26
C ASP A 630 -81.55 -1.76 43.26
N VAL A 631 -80.44 -2.28 42.74
CA VAL A 631 -79.27 -2.74 43.52
C VAL A 631 -78.03 -2.04 43.03
N ARG A 632 -77.15 -1.64 43.95
CA ARG A 632 -75.83 -1.07 43.64
C ARG A 632 -74.76 -1.98 44.20
N CYS A 633 -73.90 -2.47 43.33
CA CYS A 633 -72.80 -3.37 43.66
C CYS A 633 -71.47 -2.71 43.33
N ASN A 634 -70.45 -2.93 44.17
CA ASN A 634 -69.07 -2.74 43.80
C ASN A 634 -68.57 -4.03 43.15
N VAL A 635 -68.24 -3.97 41.87
CA VAL A 635 -67.50 -5.02 41.17
C VAL A 635 -66.01 -4.76 41.41
N THR A 636 -65.26 -5.80 41.77
CA THR A 636 -63.79 -5.79 41.87
C THR A 636 -63.23 -6.81 40.89
N VAL A 637 -62.17 -6.42 40.18
CA VAL A 637 -61.35 -7.33 39.36
C VAL A 637 -59.91 -7.23 39.86
N GLU A 638 -59.31 -8.38 40.13
CA GLU A 638 -57.98 -8.55 40.71
C GLU A 638 -57.14 -9.48 39.82
N ASP A 639 -55.88 -9.13 39.58
CA ASP A 639 -54.94 -9.95 38.83
C ASP A 639 -54.28 -11.05 39.71
N LYS A 640 -53.24 -11.73 39.25
CA LYS A 640 -52.49 -12.70 40.07
C LYS A 640 -51.36 -12.06 40.90
N GLY A 641 -51.01 -10.80 40.63
CA GLY A 641 -50.08 -9.98 41.42
C GLY A 641 -50.71 -9.42 42.70
N GLY A 642 -52.04 -9.34 42.75
CA GLY A 642 -52.84 -8.71 43.79
C GLY A 642 -53.14 -7.22 43.55
N LEU A 643 -52.95 -6.70 42.33
CA LEU A 643 -53.47 -5.38 41.96
C LEU A 643 -54.92 -5.51 41.51
N SER A 644 -55.73 -4.46 41.72
CA SER A 644 -57.16 -4.53 41.42
C SER A 644 -57.78 -3.19 41.07
N ALA A 645 -58.77 -3.23 40.19
CA ALA A 645 -59.70 -2.13 39.93
C ALA A 645 -61.10 -2.41 40.47
N LYS A 646 -61.86 -1.34 40.66
CA LYS A 646 -63.23 -1.38 41.15
C LYS A 646 -64.13 -0.46 40.35
N MET A 647 -65.36 -0.88 40.13
CA MET A 647 -66.39 -0.08 39.46
C MET A 647 -67.78 -0.32 40.08
N ARG A 648 -68.71 0.60 39.89
CA ARG A 648 -70.08 0.54 40.40
C ARG A 648 -71.07 -0.01 39.37
N LEU A 649 -71.57 -1.21 39.60
CA LEU A 649 -72.64 -1.80 38.82
C LEU A 649 -74.00 -1.45 39.45
N ASN A 650 -74.86 -0.75 38.71
CA ASN A 650 -76.24 -0.51 39.08
C ASN A 650 -77.13 -1.51 38.32
N ILE A 651 -77.83 -2.37 39.05
CA ILE A 651 -78.74 -3.40 38.51
C ILE A 651 -80.17 -2.93 38.76
N PHE A 652 -80.96 -2.81 37.70
CA PHE A 652 -82.37 -2.46 37.75
C PHE A 652 -83.20 -3.67 37.30
N VAL A 653 -84.18 -4.07 38.10
CA VAL A 653 -85.10 -5.18 37.78
C VAL A 653 -86.51 -4.62 37.64
N ALA A 654 -87.09 -4.83 36.46
CA ALA A 654 -88.46 -4.46 36.14
C ALA A 654 -89.46 -5.51 36.64
N LEU A 655 -90.60 -5.02 37.13
CA LEU A 655 -91.78 -5.83 37.41
C LEU A 655 -92.31 -6.47 36.12
N VAL A 656 -92.79 -7.70 36.24
CA VAL A 656 -93.51 -8.45 35.20
C VAL A 656 -94.87 -8.84 35.79
N ASN A 657 -95.94 -8.78 35.00
CA ASN A 657 -97.16 -9.48 35.41
C ASN A 657 -96.92 -10.99 35.19
N ASP A 658 -96.83 -11.74 36.28
CA ASP A 658 -96.62 -13.20 36.31
C ASP A 658 -97.52 -13.93 37.35
N ASN A 659 -98.30 -13.19 38.14
CA ASN A 659 -99.26 -13.73 39.09
C ASN A 659 -100.65 -13.90 38.45
N LEU A 660 -101.56 -14.50 39.22
CA LEU A 660 -102.93 -14.80 38.79
C LEU A 660 -103.93 -14.05 39.68
N PRO A 661 -104.99 -13.44 39.12
CA PRO A 661 -106.01 -12.76 39.91
C PRO A 661 -106.62 -13.70 40.96
N SER A 662 -106.66 -13.26 42.22
CA SER A 662 -107.08 -14.11 43.34
C SER A 662 -108.33 -13.56 44.02
N PHE A 663 -109.43 -14.32 43.98
CA PHE A 663 -110.64 -14.02 44.75
C PHE A 663 -110.42 -14.25 46.24
N GLN A 664 -111.01 -13.42 47.10
CA GLN A 664 -110.89 -13.54 48.56
C GLN A 664 -111.42 -14.87 49.13
N LEU A 665 -112.39 -15.49 48.46
CA LEU A 665 -112.95 -16.80 48.78
C LEU A 665 -112.95 -17.69 47.53
N SER A 666 -112.68 -18.99 47.72
CA SER A 666 -112.81 -20.01 46.66
C SER A 666 -114.26 -20.22 46.22
N SER A 667 -115.23 -19.90 47.08
CA SER A 667 -116.65 -19.92 46.74
C SER A 667 -117.44 -18.87 47.51
N TYR A 668 -118.39 -18.23 46.84
CA TYR A 668 -119.31 -17.25 47.41
C TYR A 668 -120.73 -17.81 47.39
N THR A 669 -121.39 -17.86 48.55
CA THR A 669 -122.80 -18.28 48.65
C THR A 669 -123.66 -17.08 49.00
N PHE A 670 -124.69 -16.80 48.20
CA PHE A 670 -125.70 -15.76 48.51
C PHE A 670 -127.13 -16.26 48.29
N TYR A 671 -128.08 -15.56 48.90
CA TYR A 671 -129.50 -15.90 48.88
C TYR A 671 -130.27 -14.87 48.06
N VAL A 672 -131.15 -15.32 47.18
CA VAL A 672 -131.97 -14.44 46.33
C VAL A 672 -133.40 -14.96 46.27
N ALA A 673 -134.39 -14.08 46.42
CA ALA A 673 -135.79 -14.49 46.27
C ALA A 673 -136.13 -14.66 44.78
N ALA A 674 -136.96 -15.64 44.42
CA ALA A 674 -137.45 -15.79 43.03
C ALA A 674 -138.26 -14.58 42.53
N SER A 675 -138.75 -13.74 43.46
CA SER A 675 -139.43 -12.46 43.21
C SER A 675 -138.49 -11.25 43.11
N THR A 676 -137.16 -11.43 43.11
CA THR A 676 -136.19 -10.33 43.00
C THR A 676 -136.26 -9.71 41.61
N ALA A 677 -136.29 -8.38 41.54
CA ALA A 677 -136.44 -7.65 40.28
C ALA A 677 -135.16 -7.71 39.43
N VAL A 678 -135.32 -7.71 38.09
CA VAL A 678 -134.22 -7.50 37.14
C VAL A 678 -133.57 -6.13 37.41
N GLY A 679 -132.24 -6.07 37.36
CA GLY A 679 -131.45 -4.91 37.72
C GLY A 679 -131.13 -4.77 39.21
N THR A 680 -131.57 -5.69 40.08
CA THR A 680 -131.19 -5.68 41.50
C THR A 680 -129.75 -6.17 41.68
N LEU A 681 -128.93 -5.38 42.39
CA LEU A 681 -127.59 -5.79 42.88
C LEU A 681 -127.75 -6.92 43.91
N THR A 682 -127.09 -8.06 43.71
CA THR A 682 -127.15 -9.20 44.62
C THR A 682 -125.90 -9.37 45.48
N PHE A 683 -124.72 -9.08 44.92
CA PHE A 683 -123.43 -9.20 45.60
C PHE A 683 -122.37 -8.39 44.85
N THR A 684 -121.24 -8.07 45.50
CA THR A 684 -120.04 -7.54 44.83
C THR A 684 -118.90 -8.50 45.10
N LEU A 685 -118.33 -9.06 44.03
CA LEU A 685 -117.14 -9.91 44.10
C LEU A 685 -115.89 -9.03 44.08
N THR A 686 -114.80 -9.53 44.66
CA THR A 686 -113.50 -8.85 44.59
C THR A 686 -112.39 -9.87 44.45
N ALA A 687 -111.60 -9.69 43.40
CA ALA A 687 -110.31 -10.32 43.21
C ALA A 687 -109.19 -9.28 43.39
N THR A 688 -108.02 -9.76 43.81
CA THR A 688 -106.81 -8.98 43.99
C THR A 688 -105.66 -9.67 43.28
N ASP A 689 -104.86 -8.90 42.56
CA ASP A 689 -103.60 -9.37 42.01
C ASP A 689 -102.41 -8.81 42.83
N ARG A 690 -101.30 -9.54 42.84
CA ARG A 690 -100.03 -9.10 43.46
C ARG A 690 -99.28 -8.10 42.59
N ASP A 691 -99.49 -8.17 41.28
CA ASP A 691 -98.80 -7.35 40.28
C ASP A 691 -99.43 -5.94 40.17
N THR A 692 -100.43 -5.64 41.00
CA THR A 692 -101.25 -4.40 41.02
C THR A 692 -100.47 -3.09 41.14
N ASN A 693 -99.18 -3.14 41.50
CA ASN A 693 -98.26 -2.00 41.44
C ASN A 693 -98.09 -1.42 40.01
N THR A 694 -98.39 -2.21 38.98
CA THR A 694 -98.26 -1.84 37.56
C THR A 694 -99.39 -0.95 37.02
N GLY A 695 -100.46 -0.74 37.79
CA GLY A 695 -101.69 -0.10 37.30
C GLY A 695 -102.63 -1.05 36.57
N ASP A 696 -102.51 -2.35 36.85
CA ASP A 696 -103.33 -3.42 36.24
C ASP A 696 -104.84 -3.23 36.46
N VAL A 697 -105.63 -3.70 35.50
CA VAL A 697 -107.09 -3.55 35.45
C VAL A 697 -107.75 -4.94 35.43
N ILE A 698 -108.05 -5.45 36.62
CA ILE A 698 -108.81 -6.69 36.78
C ILE A 698 -110.23 -6.48 36.21
N THR A 699 -110.58 -7.30 35.23
CA THR A 699 -111.91 -7.39 34.62
C THR A 699 -112.64 -8.63 35.14
N TYR A 700 -113.98 -8.57 35.20
CA TYR A 700 -114.81 -9.63 35.77
C TYR A 700 -115.80 -10.19 34.75
N SER A 701 -116.03 -11.50 34.78
CA SER A 701 -117.08 -12.15 33.99
C SER A 701 -117.71 -13.34 34.74
N LEU A 702 -118.86 -13.82 34.27
CA LEU A 702 -119.58 -14.97 34.84
C LEU A 702 -119.78 -16.05 33.78
N ASP A 703 -119.13 -17.20 33.97
CA ASP A 703 -119.43 -18.41 33.19
C ASP A 703 -120.64 -19.12 33.81
N GLN A 704 -121.80 -18.88 33.21
CA GLN A 704 -123.08 -19.54 33.49
C GLN A 704 -123.43 -20.61 32.43
N SER A 705 -122.47 -21.10 31.63
CA SER A 705 -122.72 -22.06 30.53
C SER A 705 -123.34 -23.39 30.99
N MET A 706 -123.16 -23.74 32.27
CA MET A 706 -123.74 -24.93 32.90
C MET A 706 -125.18 -24.74 33.39
N LEU A 707 -125.76 -23.54 33.24
CA LEU A 707 -127.16 -23.23 33.61
C LEU A 707 -128.08 -23.30 32.39
N THR A 708 -129.38 -23.42 32.63
CA THR A 708 -130.42 -23.40 31.58
C THR A 708 -130.62 -22.03 30.93
N ASP A 709 -130.20 -20.94 31.58
CA ASP A 709 -130.18 -19.58 31.04
C ASP A 709 -129.18 -18.71 31.83
N ILE A 710 -128.83 -17.55 31.29
CA ILE A 710 -127.96 -16.55 31.94
C ILE A 710 -128.83 -15.68 32.85
N TYR A 711 -128.83 -15.98 34.15
CA TYR A 711 -129.67 -15.33 35.16
C TYR A 711 -129.05 -14.06 35.75
N PHE A 712 -127.72 -13.97 35.76
CA PHE A 712 -126.96 -12.87 36.36
C PHE A 712 -126.00 -12.21 35.36
N MET A 713 -125.67 -10.94 35.62
CA MET A 713 -124.59 -10.21 34.95
C MET A 713 -123.63 -9.65 36.00
N ILE A 714 -122.39 -9.36 35.61
CA ILE A 714 -121.40 -8.67 36.45
C ILE A 714 -120.82 -7.48 35.69
N THR A 715 -120.46 -6.42 36.40
CA THR A 715 -119.74 -5.25 35.87
C THR A 715 -118.27 -5.26 36.31
N ASN A 716 -117.41 -4.46 35.66
CA ASN A 716 -115.96 -4.49 35.88
C ASN A 716 -115.50 -4.01 37.27
N ASP A 717 -116.41 -3.48 38.10
CA ASP A 717 -116.20 -3.21 39.53
C ASP A 717 -116.46 -4.43 40.42
N GLY A 718 -116.81 -5.58 39.83
CA GLY A 718 -117.19 -6.81 40.52
C GLY A 718 -118.66 -6.88 40.97
N SER A 719 -119.46 -5.84 40.72
CA SER A 719 -120.87 -5.79 41.14
C SER A 719 -121.75 -6.68 40.26
N MET A 720 -122.50 -7.60 40.89
CA MET A 720 -123.32 -8.61 40.23
C MET A 720 -124.81 -8.31 40.39
N TYR A 721 -125.55 -8.35 39.27
CA TYR A 721 -126.95 -7.96 39.17
C TYR A 721 -127.81 -9.09 38.57
N VAL A 722 -129.10 -9.12 38.94
CA VAL A 722 -130.10 -9.99 38.31
C VAL A 722 -130.34 -9.53 36.86
N LEU A 723 -129.98 -10.36 35.87
CA LEU A 723 -130.14 -10.07 34.44
C LEU A 723 -131.51 -10.50 33.89
N LYS A 724 -132.06 -11.61 34.41
CA LYS A 724 -133.35 -12.18 33.98
C LYS A 724 -134.27 -12.49 35.16
N PRO A 725 -135.60 -12.52 34.97
CA PRO A 725 -136.53 -12.89 36.03
C PRO A 725 -136.21 -14.28 36.60
N LEU A 726 -136.10 -14.36 37.93
CA LEU A 726 -135.76 -15.59 38.64
C LEU A 726 -136.98 -16.50 38.89
N THR A 727 -138.14 -16.15 38.36
CA THR A 727 -139.40 -16.90 38.50
C THR A 727 -139.45 -18.30 37.88
N PRO A 728 -138.59 -18.70 36.91
CA PRO A 728 -138.48 -20.10 36.49
C PRO A 728 -137.82 -21.01 37.52
N LEU A 729 -137.12 -20.44 38.51
CA LEU A 729 -136.45 -21.20 39.57
C LEU A 729 -137.47 -21.62 40.62
N TYR A 730 -137.54 -22.91 40.92
CA TYR A 730 -138.37 -23.41 42.01
C TYR A 730 -137.80 -22.96 43.37
N VAL A 731 -138.69 -22.76 44.34
CA VAL A 731 -138.31 -22.41 45.70
C VAL A 731 -137.53 -23.59 46.32
N GLY A 732 -136.32 -23.34 46.81
CA GLY A 732 -135.36 -24.37 47.20
C GLY A 732 -134.34 -24.78 46.12
N ALA A 733 -134.31 -24.10 44.96
CA ALA A 733 -133.27 -24.30 43.96
C ALA A 733 -131.91 -23.73 44.39
N ASP A 734 -130.85 -24.48 44.09
CA ASP A 734 -129.45 -24.06 44.13
C ASP A 734 -128.94 -23.88 42.69
N LEU A 735 -128.42 -22.71 42.34
CA LEU A 735 -127.66 -22.49 41.10
C LEU A 735 -126.17 -22.44 41.42
N SER A 736 -125.34 -23.15 40.66
CA SER A 736 -123.88 -23.09 40.78
C SER A 736 -123.26 -22.73 39.44
N PHE A 737 -122.44 -21.68 39.42
CA PHE A 737 -121.73 -21.20 38.24
C PHE A 737 -120.35 -20.62 38.64
N THR A 738 -119.56 -20.15 37.68
CA THR A 738 -118.18 -19.68 37.94
C THR A 738 -118.07 -18.18 37.72
N ALA A 739 -117.48 -17.46 38.66
CA ALA A 739 -116.96 -16.12 38.43
C ALA A 739 -115.50 -16.19 37.99
N LEU A 740 -115.14 -15.39 37.00
CA LEU A 740 -113.79 -15.26 36.47
C LEU A 740 -113.28 -13.83 36.69
N ALA A 741 -112.00 -13.70 37.02
CA ALA A 741 -111.28 -12.43 37.09
C ALA A 741 -110.07 -12.50 36.17
N THR A 742 -109.87 -11.52 35.31
CA THR A 742 -108.82 -11.51 34.29
C THR A 742 -108.09 -10.18 34.29
N ASP A 743 -106.76 -10.23 34.37
CA ASP A 743 -105.87 -9.07 34.38
C ASP A 743 -105.56 -8.55 32.96
N SER A 744 -104.59 -7.64 32.87
CA SER A 744 -104.10 -7.09 31.60
C SER A 744 -103.15 -8.01 30.81
N ALA A 745 -102.56 -9.04 31.44
CA ALA A 745 -101.71 -10.03 30.77
C ALA A 745 -102.51 -11.19 30.15
N GLY A 746 -103.73 -11.43 30.64
CA GLY A 746 -104.60 -12.54 30.26
C GLY A 746 -104.59 -13.72 31.24
N HIS A 747 -104.01 -13.58 32.42
CA HIS A 747 -104.10 -14.59 33.48
C HIS A 747 -105.50 -14.58 34.11
N VAL A 748 -106.04 -15.77 34.43
CA VAL A 748 -107.45 -15.92 34.82
C VAL A 748 -107.59 -16.59 36.19
N GLY A 749 -108.05 -15.80 37.16
CA GLY A 749 -108.58 -16.27 38.44
C GLY A 749 -110.01 -16.81 38.32
N SER A 750 -110.39 -17.73 39.19
CA SER A 750 -111.78 -18.24 39.26
C SER A 750 -112.26 -18.49 40.69
N ALA A 751 -113.57 -18.37 40.90
CA ALA A 751 -114.27 -18.73 42.14
C ALA A 751 -115.67 -19.26 41.85
N THR A 752 -116.16 -20.21 42.65
CA THR A 752 -117.52 -20.76 42.50
C THR A 752 -118.56 -19.81 43.10
N VAL A 753 -119.61 -19.51 42.34
CA VAL A 753 -120.75 -18.72 42.80
C VAL A 753 -121.95 -19.64 43.00
N LEU A 754 -122.43 -19.73 44.24
CA LEU A 754 -123.57 -20.55 44.65
C LEU A 754 -124.74 -19.65 45.06
N VAL A 755 -125.87 -19.78 44.38
CA VAL A 755 -127.06 -18.95 44.59
C VAL A 755 -128.21 -19.81 45.08
N LYS A 756 -128.75 -19.47 46.24
CA LYS A 756 -129.80 -20.24 46.91
C LYS A 756 -131.12 -19.48 46.92
N VAL A 757 -132.22 -20.15 46.54
CA VAL A 757 -133.58 -19.58 46.60
C VAL A 757 -134.27 -20.04 47.89
N PRO A 758 -134.33 -19.23 48.97
CA PRO A 758 -134.81 -19.67 50.27
C PRO A 758 -136.33 -19.91 50.32
N VAL A 759 -136.75 -20.82 51.19
CA VAL A 759 -138.17 -21.15 51.42
C VAL A 759 -138.79 -20.17 52.42
N SER A 760 -139.84 -19.44 52.01
CA SER A 760 -140.56 -18.54 52.91
C SER A 760 -141.26 -19.29 54.04
N THR A 761 -140.83 -19.03 55.28
CA THR A 761 -141.58 -19.39 56.49
C THR A 761 -141.70 -18.15 57.39
N THR A 762 -142.94 -17.79 57.73
CA THR A 762 -143.27 -16.59 58.51
C THR A 762 -143.42 -16.92 59.99
N THR A 763 -142.58 -16.33 60.84
CA THR A 763 -142.94 -16.11 62.26
C THR A 763 -142.16 -14.93 62.82
N VAL A 764 -142.80 -14.13 63.67
CA VAL A 764 -142.20 -12.95 64.29
C VAL A 764 -141.65 -13.33 65.66
N THR A 765 -140.45 -12.85 66.01
CA THR A 765 -140.08 -12.67 67.43
C THR A 765 -139.25 -11.42 67.59
N THR A 766 -139.80 -10.42 68.30
CA THR A 766 -139.10 -9.19 68.64
C THR A 766 -138.18 -9.40 69.83
N THR A 767 -136.88 -9.18 69.66
CA THR A 767 -136.00 -8.78 70.76
C THR A 767 -135.22 -7.54 70.33
N THR A 768 -135.35 -6.46 71.11
CA THR A 768 -134.56 -5.25 70.93
C THR A 768 -133.25 -5.43 71.67
N ASP A 769 -132.19 -5.80 70.95
CA ASP A 769 -130.82 -5.57 71.43
C ASP A 769 -130.23 -4.38 70.68
N ARG A 770 -129.51 -3.53 71.41
CA ARG A 770 -129.04 -2.22 70.94
C ARG A 770 -127.52 -2.24 70.96
N THR A 771 -126.93 -2.59 69.83
CA THR A 771 -125.48 -2.65 69.65
C THR A 771 -124.83 -1.30 69.94
N LEU A 772 -124.25 -1.19 71.14
CA LEU A 772 -123.42 -0.06 71.55
C LEU A 772 -122.22 0.05 70.60
N LEU A 773 -121.97 1.26 70.10
CA LEU A 773 -120.75 1.54 69.35
C LEU A 773 -119.54 1.39 70.28
N PHE A 774 -118.40 0.99 69.72
CA PHE A 774 -117.17 0.67 70.48
C PHE A 774 -116.75 1.76 71.48
N THR A 775 -117.06 3.02 71.15
CA THR A 775 -116.79 4.24 71.94
C THR A 775 -117.64 4.42 73.20
N GLU A 776 -118.77 3.72 73.33
CA GLU A 776 -119.72 3.90 74.45
C GLU A 776 -119.59 2.82 75.54
N SER A 777 -118.70 1.83 75.36
CA SER A 777 -118.44 0.81 76.37
C SER A 777 -117.32 1.21 77.33
N TYR A 778 -117.64 1.36 78.62
CA TYR A 778 -116.68 1.72 79.67
C TYR A 778 -115.57 0.67 79.88
N THR A 779 -115.81 -0.60 79.50
CA THR A 779 -114.79 -1.66 79.57
C THR A 779 -113.74 -1.54 78.46
N ASN A 780 -114.08 -0.94 77.30
CA ASN A 780 -113.15 -0.76 76.18
C ASN A 780 -112.12 0.35 76.46
N MET A 781 -112.48 1.36 77.26
CA MET A 781 -111.57 2.46 77.60
C MET A 781 -110.42 2.07 78.54
N ILE A 782 -110.57 1.02 79.35
CA ILE A 782 -109.61 0.64 80.40
C ILE A 782 -108.23 0.29 79.81
N TRP A 783 -108.17 -0.27 78.60
CA TRP A 783 -106.92 -0.66 77.95
C TRP A 783 -106.28 0.45 77.09
N LEU A 784 -107.01 1.52 76.77
CA LEU A 784 -106.50 2.59 75.91
C LEU A 784 -105.51 3.51 76.65
N VAL A 785 -105.76 3.81 77.92
CA VAL A 785 -104.91 4.71 78.71
C VAL A 785 -103.52 4.09 79.00
N PRO A 786 -103.39 2.81 79.43
CA PRO A 786 -102.07 2.20 79.64
C PRO A 786 -101.28 2.00 78.35
N THR A 787 -101.94 1.67 77.23
CA THR A 787 -101.25 1.43 75.95
C THR A 787 -100.73 2.72 75.32
N VAL A 788 -101.54 3.79 75.29
CA VAL A 788 -101.10 5.10 74.78
C VAL A 788 -99.99 5.70 75.65
N THR A 789 -100.07 5.59 76.99
CA THR A 789 -99.00 6.08 77.87
C THR A 789 -97.70 5.28 77.73
N ALA A 790 -97.77 3.95 77.54
CA ALA A 790 -96.59 3.13 77.23
C ALA A 790 -95.96 3.50 75.87
N PHE A 791 -96.77 3.71 74.83
CA PHE A 791 -96.28 4.04 73.49
C PHE A 791 -95.63 5.43 73.45
N VAL A 792 -96.25 6.43 74.10
CA VAL A 792 -95.67 7.77 74.27
C VAL A 792 -94.37 7.72 75.09
N SER A 793 -94.31 6.90 76.14
CA SER A 793 -93.08 6.71 76.93
C SER A 793 -91.95 6.10 76.10
N LEU A 794 -92.24 5.15 75.21
CA LEU A 794 -91.27 4.58 74.27
C LEU A 794 -90.76 5.61 73.26
N ILE A 795 -91.61 6.52 72.78
CA ILE A 795 -91.22 7.61 71.87
C ILE A 795 -90.31 8.62 72.59
N PHE A 796 -90.61 8.99 73.84
CA PHE A 796 -89.71 9.85 74.63
C PHE A 796 -88.38 9.15 74.97
N LEU A 797 -88.39 7.85 75.25
CA LEU A 797 -87.17 7.09 75.51
C LEU A 797 -86.29 6.97 74.26
N SER A 798 -86.87 6.70 73.09
CA SER A 798 -86.11 6.63 71.83
C SER A 798 -85.56 8.01 71.42
N ALA A 799 -86.34 9.08 71.58
CA ALA A 799 -85.87 10.46 71.37
C ALA A 799 -84.74 10.85 72.34
N TYR A 800 -84.80 10.43 73.61
CA TYR A 800 -83.74 10.65 74.59
C TYR A 800 -82.45 9.90 74.25
N MET A 801 -82.55 8.65 73.81
CA MET A 801 -81.40 7.88 73.32
C MET A 801 -80.80 8.52 72.05
N PHE A 802 -81.64 9.00 71.12
CA PHE A 802 -81.18 9.71 69.92
C PHE A 802 -80.45 11.02 70.29
N TYR A 803 -80.98 11.78 71.26
CA TYR A 803 -80.34 13.00 71.80
C TYR A 803 -78.96 12.71 72.41
N ILE A 804 -78.81 11.62 73.18
CA ILE A 804 -77.52 11.19 73.74
C ILE A 804 -76.52 10.84 72.62
N CYS A 805 -76.94 10.05 71.63
CA CYS A 805 -76.10 9.71 70.48
C CYS A 805 -75.66 10.95 69.68
N PHE A 806 -76.58 11.90 69.43
CA PHE A 806 -76.27 13.14 68.72
C PHE A 806 -75.32 14.06 69.51
N LYS A 807 -75.44 14.06 70.85
CA LYS A 807 -74.57 14.82 71.75
C LYS A 807 -73.14 14.23 71.84
N HIS A 808 -72.99 12.91 71.75
CA HIS A 808 -71.66 12.27 71.65
C HIS A 808 -71.06 12.36 70.24
N SER A 809 -71.87 12.38 69.18
CA SER A 809 -71.41 12.46 67.78
C SER A 809 -70.61 13.74 67.47
N LYS A 810 -70.89 14.86 68.15
CA LYS A 810 -70.25 16.17 67.87
C LYS A 810 -68.96 16.47 68.65
N SER A 811 -68.26 15.47 69.19
CA SER A 811 -66.97 15.72 69.86
C SER A 811 -65.92 14.62 69.66
N CYS A 812 -65.48 14.43 68.41
CA CYS A 812 -64.10 14.05 68.07
C CYS A 812 -63.86 14.18 66.56
N SER A 813 -63.03 15.13 66.15
CA SER A 813 -62.54 15.26 64.77
C SER A 813 -61.02 15.42 64.78
N CYS A 814 -60.34 14.64 63.94
CA CYS A 814 -58.92 14.74 63.55
C CYS A 814 -57.84 14.77 64.66
N LYS A 815 -57.19 13.62 64.88
CA LYS A 815 -55.77 13.45 64.48
C LYS A 815 -55.28 11.98 64.45
N GLU A 816 -54.72 11.62 63.29
CA GLU A 816 -53.51 10.79 63.05
C GLU A 816 -53.23 9.48 63.84
N SER A 817 -53.24 8.37 63.09
CA SER A 817 -52.12 7.41 62.93
C SER A 817 -51.76 6.31 63.96
N CYS A 818 -51.68 5.07 63.41
CA CYS A 818 -50.74 3.96 63.72
C CYS A 818 -50.94 2.99 64.92
N CYS A 819 -51.10 1.70 64.54
CA CYS A 819 -50.39 0.49 65.04
C CYS A 819 -50.81 -0.32 66.31
N CYS A 820 -51.35 -1.52 66.03
CA CYS A 820 -50.86 -2.86 66.47
C CYS A 820 -51.39 -3.62 67.74
N VAL A 821 -52.25 -4.62 67.47
CA VAL A 821 -52.06 -6.10 67.72
C VAL A 821 -52.33 -6.76 69.11
N ARG A 822 -53.28 -7.73 69.11
CA ARG A 822 -53.54 -8.92 70.01
C ARG A 822 -53.81 -8.67 71.53
N GLY A 823 -54.70 -9.35 72.27
CA GLY A 823 -55.73 -10.38 71.98
C GLY A 823 -55.51 -11.74 72.70
N TRP A 824 -56.54 -12.47 73.20
CA TRP A 824 -56.54 -13.95 73.45
C TRP A 824 -57.89 -14.61 73.90
N ASN A 825 -58.34 -15.61 73.12
CA ASN A 825 -58.91 -16.95 73.44
C ASN A 825 -60.13 -17.25 74.37
N ALA A 826 -60.96 -18.17 73.85
CA ALA A 826 -62.10 -18.84 74.50
C ALA A 826 -62.03 -20.39 74.35
N ARG A 827 -63.18 -21.10 74.44
CA ARG A 827 -63.33 -22.58 74.48
C ARG A 827 -64.72 -22.95 73.87
N ARG A 828 -65.04 -24.14 73.35
CA ARG A 828 -64.32 -25.43 73.08
C ARG A 828 -64.96 -26.02 71.78
N LEU A 829 -65.16 -27.31 71.44
CA LEU A 829 -65.04 -28.67 72.02
C LEU A 829 -64.57 -29.65 70.91
N PHE A 830 -63.76 -30.67 71.26
CA PHE A 830 -63.52 -31.92 70.48
C PHE A 830 -62.85 -31.76 69.07
N ILE A 831 -62.14 -32.69 68.41
CA ILE A 831 -61.77 -34.13 68.56
C ILE A 831 -62.81 -35.13 68.00
N PRO A 832 -62.45 -36.21 67.26
CA PRO A 832 -61.14 -36.64 66.69
C PRO A 832 -60.88 -35.99 65.30
N LYS A 833 -59.95 -36.34 64.38
CA LYS A 833 -58.78 -37.26 64.20
C LYS A 833 -57.92 -36.66 63.03
N LEU A 834 -56.78 -37.19 62.52
CA LEU A 834 -55.96 -38.37 62.83
C LEU A 834 -54.44 -38.04 62.76
N TYR A 835 -53.86 -37.94 61.56
CA TYR A 835 -52.43 -37.89 61.14
C TYR A 835 -52.33 -36.98 59.90
N LYS A 836 -51.24 -36.27 59.57
CA LYS A 836 -49.99 -35.95 60.30
C LYS A 836 -49.29 -34.76 59.60
N ASN A 837 -48.83 -33.77 60.38
CA ASN A 837 -47.63 -32.92 60.19
C ASN A 837 -47.33 -32.19 58.85
N ARG A 838 -46.85 -30.93 58.86
CA ARG A 838 -46.77 -29.88 59.92
C ARG A 838 -46.48 -28.53 59.24
N THR A 839 -46.99 -27.42 59.78
CA THR A 839 -46.90 -26.08 59.17
C THR A 839 -45.76 -25.21 59.71
N PHE A 840 -45.31 -24.25 58.89
CA PHE A 840 -44.62 -23.03 59.34
C PHE A 840 -45.59 -22.10 60.11
N PRO A 841 -45.09 -21.32 61.09
CA PRO A 841 -45.79 -20.14 61.59
C PRO A 841 -44.94 -18.86 61.60
N MET A 842 -45.58 -17.69 61.42
CA MET A 842 -44.97 -16.36 61.61
C MET A 842 -44.96 -15.89 63.09
N GLN A 843 -44.26 -14.78 63.34
CA GLN A 843 -43.94 -14.15 64.64
C GLN A 843 -45.18 -13.70 65.50
N LYS A 844 -45.06 -13.15 66.73
CA LYS A 844 -44.14 -12.09 67.24
C LYS A 844 -44.43 -11.77 68.73
N GLN A 845 -43.55 -10.98 69.35
CA GLN A 845 -43.67 -10.26 70.64
C GLN A 845 -43.46 -11.05 71.97
N ARG A 846 -42.97 -10.47 73.09
CA ARG A 846 -42.21 -9.21 73.39
C ARG A 846 -41.83 -9.16 74.91
N LYS A 847 -40.70 -8.50 75.27
CA LYS A 847 -40.30 -8.04 76.65
C LYS A 847 -39.95 -9.17 77.67
N GLU A 848 -39.23 -8.95 78.79
CA GLU A 848 -38.78 -7.71 79.47
C GLU A 848 -37.47 -7.86 80.31
N SER A 849 -36.66 -6.78 80.44
CA SER A 849 -35.57 -6.58 81.45
C SER A 849 -34.31 -7.50 81.38
N LEU A 850 -33.17 -7.28 82.06
CA LEU A 850 -32.74 -6.29 83.09
C LEU A 850 -31.19 -6.09 83.09
N HIS A 851 -30.71 -4.88 83.44
CA HIS A 851 -29.34 -4.51 83.94
C HIS A 851 -28.05 -4.78 83.12
N GLY A 852 -27.02 -3.91 83.30
CA GLY A 852 -25.63 -4.17 82.87
C GLY A 852 -24.78 -2.96 82.44
N HIS A 853 -24.35 -2.09 83.37
CA HIS A 853 -23.25 -1.10 83.18
C HIS A 853 -21.96 -1.61 83.88
N PRO A 854 -20.73 -1.13 83.59
CA PRO A 854 -20.36 0.32 83.63
C PRO A 854 -19.19 0.84 82.72
N THR A 855 -19.06 2.18 82.62
CA THR A 855 -17.82 3.04 82.47
C THR A 855 -16.75 2.75 81.40
N THR A 856 -16.02 3.71 80.79
CA THR A 856 -15.64 5.14 81.05
C THR A 856 -15.84 6.01 79.78
N PHE A 857 -16.18 7.32 79.83
CA PHE A 857 -15.34 8.54 80.00
C PHE A 857 -14.19 8.69 78.97
N GLU A 858 -13.87 9.88 78.38
CA GLU A 858 -13.97 11.28 78.87
C GLU A 858 -14.56 12.34 77.88
N MET A 859 -14.65 13.60 78.33
CA MET A 859 -14.85 14.88 77.60
C MET A 859 -13.96 15.98 78.24
N ILE A 860 -13.59 17.04 77.50
CA ILE A 860 -12.97 18.36 77.91
C ILE A 860 -12.43 19.03 76.61
N ASP A 861 -12.36 20.35 76.35
CA ASP A 861 -13.14 21.57 76.70
C ASP A 861 -12.78 22.72 75.71
N HIS A 862 -13.44 23.90 75.82
CA HIS A 862 -13.02 25.31 75.54
C HIS A 862 -11.68 25.60 74.78
N GLU A 863 -11.49 26.63 73.93
CA GLU A 863 -12.22 27.87 73.52
C GLU A 863 -11.70 28.28 72.08
N ASP A 864 -11.81 29.45 71.40
CA ASP A 864 -12.26 30.85 71.63
C ASP A 864 -12.52 31.58 70.25
N ASN A 865 -12.97 32.84 70.28
CA ASN A 865 -12.89 33.92 69.27
C ASN A 865 -13.61 33.81 67.91
N ILE A 866 -14.89 34.23 67.95
CA ILE A 866 -15.65 34.91 66.87
C ILE A 866 -15.39 36.43 66.98
N PRO A 867 -15.08 37.18 65.90
CA PRO A 867 -16.08 38.10 65.29
C PRO A 867 -16.04 38.15 63.73
N ILE A 868 -17.16 37.95 62.99
CA ILE A 868 -18.29 38.88 62.68
C ILE A 868 -17.98 39.76 61.43
N VAL A 869 -18.62 39.55 60.25
CA VAL A 869 -19.99 39.95 59.80
C VAL A 869 -19.96 41.32 59.05
N ASP A 870 -20.66 41.58 57.93
CA ASP A 870 -21.63 40.76 57.17
C ASP A 870 -21.85 41.16 55.69
N ARG A 871 -22.57 40.27 54.97
CA ARG A 871 -23.63 40.45 53.94
C ARG A 871 -23.73 41.64 52.94
N GLU A 872 -24.12 41.21 51.72
CA GLU A 872 -25.29 41.65 50.91
C GLU A 872 -25.21 42.65 49.73
N SER A 873 -25.73 42.15 48.61
CA SER A 873 -26.70 42.77 47.67
C SER A 873 -26.23 43.46 46.36
N ASN A 874 -26.91 43.02 45.29
CA ASN A 874 -27.20 43.70 44.01
C ASN A 874 -27.90 45.07 44.24
N PRO A 875 -28.01 46.03 43.28
CA PRO A 875 -28.28 45.74 41.85
C PRO A 875 -27.78 46.75 40.75
N SER A 876 -27.95 46.33 39.49
CA SER A 876 -28.41 47.10 38.29
C SER A 876 -27.87 48.50 37.89
N LEU A 877 -27.45 48.58 36.61
CA LEU A 877 -27.74 49.64 35.60
C LEU A 877 -27.53 51.14 35.93
N SER A 878 -26.65 51.83 35.18
CA SER A 878 -27.05 52.67 34.01
C SER A 878 -25.96 53.61 33.43
N TYR A 879 -26.06 53.84 32.11
CA TYR A 879 -25.68 55.02 31.29
C TYR A 879 -24.80 56.17 31.87
N ILE A 880 -23.73 56.56 31.14
CA ILE A 880 -23.59 57.83 30.38
C ILE A 880 -22.22 57.93 29.67
N GLN A 881 -22.19 58.51 28.46
CA GLN A 881 -21.00 58.89 27.67
C GLN A 881 -20.91 60.44 27.63
N PRO A 882 -19.74 61.10 27.42
CA PRO A 882 -19.41 61.49 26.04
C PRO A 882 -17.90 61.79 25.75
N ALA A 883 -17.67 62.38 24.55
CA ALA A 883 -16.54 63.22 24.13
C ALA A 883 -15.35 62.57 23.38
N SER A 884 -15.45 62.59 22.05
CA SER A 884 -14.39 62.39 21.05
C SER A 884 -13.43 63.61 20.96
N PRO A 885 -12.44 63.64 20.03
CA PRO A 885 -12.76 64.26 18.73
C PRO A 885 -11.97 63.77 17.48
N ILE A 886 -12.54 64.08 16.30
CA ILE A 886 -11.89 64.44 15.01
C ILE A 886 -11.25 63.27 14.19
N VAL A 887 -11.67 62.89 12.95
CA VAL A 887 -12.00 63.59 11.65
C VAL A 887 -10.85 63.36 10.63
N THR A 888 -11.03 62.97 9.35
CA THR A 888 -12.23 62.84 8.48
C THR A 888 -12.07 61.78 7.36
N THR A 889 -13.18 61.30 6.79
CA THR A 889 -13.30 60.81 5.39
C THR A 889 -13.71 61.97 4.46
N PRO A 890 -13.80 61.78 3.11
CA PRO A 890 -15.13 61.44 2.54
C PRO A 890 -15.15 60.63 1.22
N ASP A 891 -16.25 59.89 1.01
CA ASP A 891 -17.11 59.79 -0.21
C ASP A 891 -16.58 59.47 -1.64
N ARG A 892 -17.41 59.07 -2.64
CA ARG A 892 -18.68 58.27 -2.72
C ARG A 892 -19.10 58.10 -4.21
N GLU A 893 -19.87 57.04 -4.50
CA GLU A 893 -20.84 56.87 -5.62
C GLU A 893 -20.42 56.67 -7.11
N ASP A 894 -21.32 55.96 -7.81
CA ASP A 894 -21.73 55.99 -9.23
C ASP A 894 -20.80 55.78 -10.44
N SER A 895 -20.89 54.54 -10.96
CA SER A 895 -21.43 54.23 -12.32
C SER A 895 -20.55 54.30 -13.59
N LYS A 896 -20.86 53.35 -14.49
CA LYS A 896 -20.76 53.36 -15.98
C LYS A 896 -19.44 53.68 -16.72
N GLU A 897 -19.03 52.67 -17.49
CA GLU A 897 -18.68 52.72 -18.93
C GLU A 897 -17.39 53.39 -19.47
N THR A 898 -16.56 52.51 -20.08
CA THR A 898 -15.92 52.60 -21.41
C THR A 898 -14.46 53.09 -21.62
N LEU A 899 -13.81 52.35 -22.55
CA LEU A 899 -12.61 52.66 -23.35
C LEU A 899 -11.22 52.59 -22.64
N SER A 900 -10.12 52.15 -23.27
CA SER A 900 -9.90 51.89 -24.72
C SER A 900 -8.92 50.73 -25.09
N ARG A 901 -9.29 50.02 -26.17
CA ARG A 901 -8.47 49.48 -27.29
C ARG A 901 -7.03 48.98 -27.08
N HIS A 902 -6.77 47.75 -27.56
CA HIS A 902 -6.18 47.44 -28.90
C HIS A 902 -6.84 46.15 -29.45
N ARG A 903 -7.52 46.15 -30.62
CA ARG A 903 -7.01 45.64 -31.92
C ARG A 903 -6.21 44.34 -31.75
N VAL A 904 -6.69 43.15 -32.13
CA VAL A 904 -7.01 42.63 -33.50
C VAL A 904 -7.83 41.31 -33.36
N VAL A 905 -8.78 40.81 -34.20
CA VAL A 905 -9.58 41.25 -35.38
C VAL A 905 -10.81 40.29 -35.60
N ILE A 906 -11.75 40.68 -36.48
CA ILE A 906 -12.78 39.94 -37.29
C ILE A 906 -12.71 38.39 -37.30
N ALA A 907 -13.78 37.56 -37.26
CA ALA A 907 -15.24 37.71 -37.02
C ALA A 907 -15.84 36.30 -36.74
N SER A 908 -16.93 36.06 -35.98
CA SER A 908 -18.36 36.42 -36.18
C SER A 908 -19.01 35.79 -37.44
N SER A 909 -20.22 35.20 -37.41
CA SER A 909 -21.19 35.00 -36.30
C SER A 909 -22.36 34.04 -36.71
N ARG A 910 -23.22 33.67 -35.72
CA ARG A 910 -24.55 33.01 -35.85
C ARG A 910 -24.52 31.52 -36.25
N GLY A 911 -25.46 30.67 -35.81
CA GLY A 911 -26.53 30.86 -34.82
C GLY A 911 -27.54 29.71 -34.74
N THR A 912 -28.41 29.74 -33.71
CA THR A 912 -29.66 28.94 -33.50
C THR A 912 -29.60 27.42 -33.30
N ARG A 913 -30.37 26.95 -32.30
CA ARG A 913 -30.86 25.57 -32.04
C ARG A 913 -32.04 25.25 -33.04
N PRO A 914 -32.72 24.06 -33.09
CA PRO A 914 -32.71 22.93 -32.13
C PRO A 914 -32.93 21.47 -32.66
N LYS A 915 -33.00 20.52 -31.70
CA LYS A 915 -33.80 19.26 -31.66
C LYS A 915 -33.42 18.00 -32.48
N ARG A 916 -33.34 16.90 -31.69
CA ARG A 916 -33.80 15.50 -31.93
C ARG A 916 -33.15 14.59 -33.00
N ASN A 917 -32.68 13.46 -32.47
CA ASN A 917 -32.87 12.08 -32.93
C ASN A 917 -32.32 11.60 -34.29
N SER A 918 -31.29 10.75 -34.16
CA SER A 918 -31.26 9.33 -34.56
C SER A 918 -30.73 8.90 -35.95
N VAL A 919 -30.07 7.75 -35.89
CA VAL A 919 -29.63 6.82 -36.95
C VAL A 919 -28.39 7.22 -37.76
N SER A 920 -27.51 6.22 -37.92
CA SER A 920 -26.33 6.14 -38.79
C SER A 920 -26.70 6.25 -40.30
N PRO A 921 -25.78 6.51 -41.25
CA PRO A 921 -24.59 5.67 -41.43
C PRO A 921 -23.28 6.36 -41.90
N GLN A 922 -22.21 5.57 -41.84
CA GLN A 922 -20.94 5.70 -42.59
C GLN A 922 -21.14 5.25 -44.08
N PRO A 923 -20.14 5.24 -45.01
CA PRO A 923 -18.67 5.30 -44.80
C PRO A 923 -17.79 6.03 -45.86
N TYR A 924 -16.46 5.98 -45.64
CA TYR A 924 -15.34 6.03 -46.63
C TYR A 924 -15.21 7.29 -47.54
N ASP A 925 -14.05 7.72 -48.05
CA ASP A 925 -12.64 7.26 -47.96
C ASP A 925 -11.70 8.47 -48.30
N SER A 926 -10.35 8.47 -48.35
CA SER A 926 -9.25 7.51 -48.13
C SER A 926 -7.90 8.29 -47.97
N ILE A 927 -6.75 7.59 -47.90
CA ILE A 927 -5.36 8.06 -48.25
C ILE A 927 -4.73 9.13 -47.31
N SER A 928 -3.54 8.94 -46.72
CA SER A 928 -2.68 7.75 -46.64
C SER A 928 -1.66 7.80 -45.47
N GLN A 929 -1.21 6.58 -45.12
CA GLN A 929 -0.01 6.16 -44.37
C GLN A 929 1.34 6.79 -44.91
N PRO A 930 2.54 6.62 -44.26
CA PRO A 930 2.97 5.39 -43.55
C PRO A 930 3.94 5.42 -42.32
N GLN A 931 3.64 4.49 -41.38
CA GLN A 931 4.52 3.42 -40.82
C GLN A 931 5.71 3.63 -39.84
N TYR A 932 5.75 2.67 -38.89
CA TYR A 932 6.90 1.84 -38.41
C TYR A 932 7.90 2.33 -37.33
N GLU A 933 8.38 1.49 -36.38
CA GLU A 933 7.98 0.12 -35.93
C GLU A 933 8.61 -0.30 -34.56
N PHE A 934 8.22 -1.48 -34.06
CA PHE A 934 8.91 -2.42 -33.12
C PHE A 934 8.85 -2.19 -31.58
N PRO A 935 8.95 -3.26 -30.74
CA PRO A 935 8.53 -4.66 -30.97
C PRO A 935 7.80 -5.38 -29.78
N ALA A 936 6.92 -6.35 -30.12
CA ALA A 936 6.86 -7.78 -29.70
C ALA A 936 7.18 -8.24 -28.24
N THR A 937 6.60 -9.29 -27.62
CA THR A 937 5.61 -10.33 -28.05
C THR A 937 5.05 -11.17 -26.87
N ASN A 938 3.99 -11.97 -27.14
CA ASN A 938 3.60 -13.27 -26.51
C ASN A 938 2.99 -13.32 -25.08
N HIS A 939 2.11 -14.29 -24.72
CA HIS A 939 1.04 -15.00 -25.45
C HIS A 939 0.17 -15.91 -24.52
N ARG A 940 -1.08 -16.20 -24.93
CA ARG A 940 -1.98 -17.32 -24.50
C ARG A 940 -2.63 -17.29 -23.10
N GLY A 941 -3.73 -18.04 -22.98
CA GLY A 941 -4.39 -18.44 -21.73
C GLY A 941 -5.43 -19.56 -21.98
N THR A 942 -5.87 -20.23 -20.90
CA THR A 942 -7.00 -21.20 -20.78
C THR A 942 -6.93 -22.52 -21.60
N PRO A 943 -7.74 -23.56 -21.30
CA PRO A 943 -8.23 -24.10 -20.01
C PRO A 943 -7.98 -25.64 -19.83
N SER A 944 -8.52 -26.24 -18.76
CA SER A 944 -8.63 -27.70 -18.49
C SER A 944 -9.92 -28.32 -19.10
N PRO A 945 -10.29 -29.62 -18.92
CA PRO A 945 -9.59 -30.77 -18.30
C PRO A 945 -9.67 -32.15 -19.05
N ILE A 946 -8.83 -33.12 -18.59
CA ILE A 946 -9.04 -34.59 -18.42
C ILE A 946 -9.85 -35.41 -19.46
N PRO A 947 -9.20 -36.41 -20.07
CA PRO A 947 -9.65 -37.83 -20.07
C PRO A 947 -8.48 -38.81 -19.70
N GLU A 948 -8.58 -40.13 -19.47
CA GLU A 948 -9.61 -41.16 -19.12
C GLU A 948 -8.84 -42.46 -18.66
N ASP A 949 -9.49 -43.56 -18.22
CA ASP A 949 -8.83 -44.80 -17.72
C ASP A 949 -9.41 -46.13 -18.27
N GLU A 950 -8.60 -47.21 -18.23
CA GLU A 950 -8.78 -48.66 -18.56
C GLU A 950 -9.77 -49.20 -19.65
N ARG A 951 -9.18 -49.84 -20.67
CA ARG A 951 -9.49 -51.16 -21.31
C ARG A 951 -10.88 -51.51 -21.92
N GLU A 952 -10.91 -51.45 -23.26
CA GLU A 952 -11.04 -52.60 -24.21
C GLU A 952 -12.16 -53.67 -24.06
N VAL A 953 -13.10 -53.73 -25.03
CA VAL A 953 -13.45 -54.88 -25.94
C VAL A 953 -14.88 -54.75 -26.55
N THR A 954 -14.95 -54.89 -27.89
CA THR A 954 -16.11 -54.93 -28.84
C THR A 954 -17.54 -55.28 -28.34
N THR A 955 -18.63 -54.66 -28.83
CA THR A 955 -19.26 -55.03 -30.13
C THR A 955 -20.32 -54.06 -30.73
N PHE A 956 -20.24 -53.86 -32.06
CA PHE A 956 -21.31 -53.74 -33.10
C PHE A 956 -22.53 -52.74 -33.03
N GLN A 957 -22.63 -51.93 -34.11
CA GLN A 957 -23.83 -51.52 -34.92
C GLN A 957 -24.49 -50.11 -34.81
N ILE A 958 -24.09 -49.24 -35.75
CA ILE A 958 -24.93 -48.52 -36.77
C ILE A 958 -26.14 -47.66 -36.32
N ARG A 959 -26.05 -46.31 -36.50
CA ARG A 959 -26.64 -45.57 -37.66
C ARG A 959 -26.26 -44.06 -37.74
N GLN A 960 -25.94 -43.59 -38.95
CA GLN A 960 -26.00 -42.19 -39.45
C GLN A 960 -27.12 -42.11 -40.55
N PRO A 961 -27.27 -41.12 -41.49
CA PRO A 961 -26.60 -39.83 -41.77
C PRO A 961 -27.62 -38.67 -42.06
N ARG A 962 -27.40 -37.52 -42.76
CA ARG A 962 -26.31 -36.93 -43.59
C ARG A 962 -26.55 -35.40 -43.79
N ARG A 963 -25.60 -34.71 -44.48
CA ARG A 963 -25.64 -33.38 -45.16
C ARG A 963 -25.03 -32.19 -44.37
N SER A 964 -24.27 -31.25 -44.98
CA SER A 964 -23.42 -31.27 -46.21
C SER A 964 -22.62 -29.97 -46.41
N TRP A 965 -21.30 -30.05 -46.74
CA TRP A 965 -20.44 -29.28 -47.69
C TRP A 965 -20.64 -27.74 -47.87
N MET A 966 -19.66 -26.86 -48.18
CA MET A 966 -18.42 -26.93 -49.01
C MET A 966 -17.46 -25.77 -48.60
N VAL A 967 -16.14 -25.96 -48.40
CA VAL A 967 -14.97 -25.76 -49.33
C VAL A 967 -14.56 -24.29 -49.64
N ASP A 968 -13.43 -23.86 -49.06
CA ASP A 968 -12.15 -23.33 -49.63
C ASP A 968 -12.15 -22.59 -51.01
N SER A 969 -11.29 -21.62 -51.34
CA SER A 969 -9.80 -21.57 -51.30
C SER A 969 -9.31 -20.15 -51.70
N PRO A 970 -8.00 -19.82 -51.79
CA PRO A 970 -6.79 -20.54 -51.36
C PRO A 970 -5.93 -19.81 -50.31
#